data_AF-A0A9P1GPZ3-F1
#
_entry.id   AF-A0A9P1GPZ3-F1
#
_cell.length_a   1.000
_cell.length_b   1.000
_cell.length_c   1.000
_cell.angle_alpha   90.00
_cell.angle_beta   90.00
_cell.angle_gamma   90.00
#
_symmetry.space_group_name_H-M   'P 1'
#
loop_
_entity.id
_entity.type
_entity.pdbx_description
1 polymer ?
#
loop_
_entity_poly.entity_id
_entity_poly.type
_entity_poly.pdbx_seq_one_letter_code
_entity_poly.pdbx_strand_id
1 'polypeptide(L)'
;MALLLQRLNAAFRDDPGIDEYALVPAACPELFGTEGTEDLGCIAAQQKLAISIEGALVLYLHAFQAMRRATANDEAVEALESSRAVLLCSADCVGAWKCREKFSAHLNPEAELLFSSLLLRTNRKSGESWSQRRRLLGHMLQTAQEEERQRLLSEELVLLEELAKRYDHHYYAWNHWAWLDRQSLEHAPKTGALLQMDFPKLAFATPSHYGLFHHRLVRLQRQMAGQASEASKSRMELEGLPAAAAFTEEWNLALKLLKTFPHLEAPWAFRAQLFALLMEALDHGAEAETQMQKVGTLWKAEVEHAKRHTEEEESRRWALQFQVHLLQELGFYLLEAIDDTQATSSTLRRDAQTSLDELKSVEAASPAVLKNIARDLEECNQGYSLLQKQRPTGLGPPILRDFGRFRSDFQRFPPLSWRWHRILRPQLEEAVLLVWRDEGRRSANASLRMHRKDPKFEVVRIGNSYYRKLVVDENLKFKCEENRRYYEEEEEDEEGELDDQLAYEGDEWVFRMEMPAIFHKFIVGSRARNKQKLEMESGCKIVVPKREELEDAVYLRARQKQQIYSCKALIELLCEKEEAKLEYTHFISVPLAHDDKFRQLVDQFREDVVLQRFTGIDASIFMPSRRMHFTLCMLKLHSHAQVEEMKEALNDLSARLSATSDYGRPVAAHMRGLHIMTDDPTSVGVVYTTDRSSALQNRLNALADNMFELFQARNLVSSQSLNSQRVLSSDGQHAEVKLHATLMNTKYARSRFEERSSERETFDASVLMERFGQTLWLKSMSVDASSKEAGGFPTARMKFRPCIDIHAGQVKQIVGGTLKEDSDSLITNFEANQPSSYFSELYRKDGLGGGHAIMLGANAENRATALEAVKAYPGGLQVGGGINTENALEFLEAGASHVIVTSFVFHDGKMNQERLAAMVDLVGKSRLVLDLSCRRAAGEGRPVYKVVTDRWQKWTDLEVNEETLKELAQHCDEFLVHAVDVEGKMSGIEEPLVEVLATSPIPVTYAGGIRSLEDMERIRTLGSGRVDATIGSALDIFGGKLLYDDVVKWHYKEQESDPRESAK
;
A
#
# COMPACT_ATOMS: atom_id res chain seq x y z
N MET A 1 3.84 7.11 -37.76
CA MET A 1 4.73 7.45 -36.63
C MET A 1 5.80 8.47 -37.04
N ALA A 2 6.70 8.15 -37.97
CA ALA A 2 7.73 9.09 -38.45
C ALA A 2 7.15 10.41 -38.99
N LEU A 3 6.06 10.35 -39.78
CA LEU A 3 5.36 11.54 -40.28
C LEU A 3 4.77 12.42 -39.16
N LEU A 4 4.29 11.82 -38.07
CA LEU A 4 3.75 12.52 -36.91
C LEU A 4 4.86 13.25 -36.12
N LEU A 5 6.01 12.57 -35.93
CA LEU A 5 7.19 13.18 -35.33
C LEU A 5 7.74 14.32 -36.20
N GLN A 6 7.76 14.13 -37.52
CA GLN A 6 8.18 15.15 -38.47
C GLN A 6 7.25 16.38 -38.42
N ARG A 7 5.93 16.17 -38.33
CA ARG A 7 4.93 17.24 -38.20
C ARG A 7 5.03 17.99 -36.87
N LEU A 8 5.18 17.28 -35.75
CA LEU A 8 5.41 17.90 -34.45
C LEU A 8 6.66 18.78 -34.48
N ASN A 9 7.77 18.28 -35.01
CA ASN A 9 9.00 19.05 -35.10
C ASN A 9 8.91 20.17 -36.14
N ALA A 10 8.13 20.01 -37.21
CA ALA A 10 7.81 21.09 -38.14
C ALA A 10 7.05 22.21 -37.44
N ALA A 11 6.06 21.90 -36.59
CA ALA A 11 5.32 22.91 -35.83
C ALA A 11 6.26 23.81 -34.99
N PHE A 12 7.26 23.24 -34.32
CA PHE A 12 8.25 24.02 -33.56
C PHE A 12 9.29 24.75 -34.44
N ARG A 13 9.51 24.30 -35.68
CA ARG A 13 10.36 25.01 -36.64
C ARG A 13 9.62 26.18 -37.28
N ASP A 14 8.34 25.99 -37.57
CA ASP A 14 7.47 26.95 -38.25
C ASP A 14 6.95 28.02 -37.27
N ASP A 15 6.65 27.62 -36.02
CA ASP A 15 6.27 28.52 -34.93
C ASP A 15 7.10 28.23 -33.66
N PRO A 16 8.28 28.85 -33.51
CA PRO A 16 9.09 28.76 -32.29
C PRO A 16 8.41 29.39 -31.06
N GLY A 17 7.35 30.18 -31.25
CA GLY A 17 6.64 30.93 -30.22
C GLY A 17 5.53 30.15 -29.52
N ILE A 18 5.40 28.84 -29.75
CA ILE A 18 4.39 28.00 -29.09
C ILE A 18 4.52 28.13 -27.57
N ASP A 19 3.45 28.64 -26.95
CA ASP A 19 3.46 29.11 -25.57
C ASP A 19 2.54 28.28 -24.65
N GLU A 20 1.62 27.52 -25.26
CA GLU A 20 0.71 26.59 -24.62
C GLU A 20 0.54 25.31 -25.45
N TYR A 21 0.42 24.16 -24.79
CA TYR A 21 0.04 22.92 -25.46
C TYR A 21 -0.97 22.12 -24.64
N ALA A 22 -1.78 21.32 -25.34
CA ALA A 22 -2.77 20.44 -24.72
C ALA A 22 -2.80 19.07 -25.41
N LEU A 23 -3.11 18.04 -24.62
CA LEU A 23 -3.43 16.70 -25.10
C LEU A 23 -4.95 16.59 -25.21
N VAL A 24 -5.47 16.32 -26.40
CA VAL A 24 -6.91 16.39 -26.73
C VAL A 24 -7.39 15.06 -27.30
N PRO A 25 -8.61 14.57 -26.99
CA PRO A 25 -9.12 13.34 -27.61
C PRO A 25 -9.21 13.44 -29.14
N ALA A 26 -8.77 12.41 -29.88
CA ALA A 26 -8.87 12.40 -31.36
C ALA A 26 -10.32 12.49 -31.88
N ALA A 27 -11.30 12.12 -31.06
CA ALA A 27 -12.72 12.21 -31.38
C ALA A 27 -13.29 13.64 -31.45
N CYS A 28 -12.46 14.69 -31.40
CA CYS A 28 -12.86 16.09 -31.65
C CYS A 28 -12.79 16.39 -33.16
N PRO A 29 -13.89 16.24 -33.93
CA PRO A 29 -13.85 16.32 -35.40
C PRO A 29 -13.60 17.76 -35.89
N GLU A 30 -13.87 18.73 -35.00
CA GLU A 30 -13.63 20.17 -35.17
C GLU A 30 -12.13 20.53 -35.19
N LEU A 31 -11.27 19.67 -34.61
CA LEU A 31 -9.83 19.91 -34.47
C LEU A 31 -8.96 19.00 -35.35
N PHE A 32 -9.35 17.74 -35.54
CA PHE A 32 -8.54 16.73 -36.25
C PHE A 32 -9.25 16.11 -37.48
N GLY A 33 -10.39 16.67 -37.91
CA GLY A 33 -11.17 16.16 -39.03
C GLY A 33 -11.94 14.87 -38.72
N THR A 34 -12.79 14.41 -39.65
CA THR A 34 -13.46 13.09 -39.57
C THR A 34 -12.63 12.02 -40.31
N GLU A 35 -12.86 10.75 -39.97
CA GLU A 35 -12.12 9.60 -40.52
C GLU A 35 -11.95 9.69 -42.04
N GLY A 36 -10.69 9.79 -42.49
CA GLY A 36 -10.32 9.86 -43.91
C GLY A 36 -9.67 11.16 -44.37
N THR A 37 -9.54 12.16 -43.50
CA THR A 37 -8.74 13.39 -43.78
C THR A 37 -7.34 13.32 -43.16
N GLU A 38 -6.34 13.88 -43.84
CA GLU A 38 -4.89 13.74 -43.58
C GLU A 38 -4.38 14.33 -42.25
N ASP A 39 -5.25 14.70 -41.31
CA ASP A 39 -4.89 15.35 -40.05
C ASP A 39 -4.59 14.34 -38.95
N LEU A 40 -3.40 13.77 -39.10
CA LEU A 40 -2.72 12.88 -38.17
C LEU A 40 -2.39 13.57 -36.84
N GLY A 41 -3.38 13.94 -36.03
CA GLY A 41 -3.25 14.02 -34.58
C GLY A 41 -2.27 15.03 -33.97
N CYS A 42 -1.81 16.05 -34.70
CA CYS A 42 -1.02 17.18 -34.19
C CYS A 42 -1.31 18.43 -35.01
N ILE A 43 -1.79 19.50 -34.36
CA ILE A 43 -2.10 20.78 -34.99
C ILE A 43 -1.52 21.93 -34.16
N ALA A 44 -0.88 22.89 -34.84
CA ALA A 44 -0.39 24.11 -34.23
C ALA A 44 -1.05 25.31 -34.90
N ALA A 45 -1.63 26.19 -34.10
CA ALA A 45 -2.24 27.43 -34.57
C ALA A 45 -2.20 28.48 -33.46
N GLN A 46 -1.94 29.75 -33.83
CA GLN A 46 -1.94 30.88 -32.89
C GLN A 46 -1.07 30.64 -31.64
N GLN A 47 0.16 30.14 -31.81
CA GLN A 47 1.08 29.79 -30.71
C GLN A 47 0.58 28.68 -29.77
N LYS A 48 -0.49 27.96 -30.13
CA LYS A 48 -1.01 26.84 -29.37
C LYS A 48 -0.79 25.55 -30.12
N LEU A 49 -0.40 24.51 -29.39
CA LEU A 49 -0.18 23.17 -29.92
C LEU A 49 -1.19 22.19 -29.32
N ALA A 50 -2.04 21.60 -30.15
CA ALA A 50 -2.89 20.49 -29.76
C ALA A 50 -2.32 19.19 -30.33
N ILE A 51 -2.06 18.23 -29.45
CA ILE A 51 -1.63 16.88 -29.82
C ILE A 51 -2.79 15.96 -29.44
N SER A 52 -3.25 15.14 -30.39
CA SER A 52 -4.20 14.09 -30.06
C SER A 52 -3.61 13.15 -29.00
N ILE A 53 -4.43 12.69 -28.07
CA ILE A 53 -4.01 11.75 -27.02
C ILE A 53 -3.38 10.51 -27.69
N GLU A 54 -4.04 9.93 -28.67
CA GLU A 54 -3.57 8.82 -29.51
C GLU A 54 -2.25 9.13 -30.23
N GLY A 55 -2.09 10.34 -30.74
CA GLY A 55 -0.87 10.79 -31.41
C GLY A 55 0.31 10.97 -30.46
N ALA A 56 0.09 11.52 -29.26
CA ALA A 56 1.12 11.70 -28.23
C ALA A 56 1.79 10.37 -27.88
N LEU A 57 1.08 9.27 -28.08
CA LEU A 57 1.44 7.96 -27.58
C LEU A 57 2.27 7.16 -28.54
N VAL A 58 1.83 7.21 -29.79
CA VAL A 58 2.64 6.88 -30.95
C VAL A 58 3.95 7.68 -30.93
N LEU A 59 3.89 8.98 -30.62
CA LEU A 59 5.07 9.84 -30.51
C LEU A 59 6.02 9.39 -29.40
N TYR A 60 5.52 9.17 -28.17
CA TYR A 60 6.34 8.81 -27.03
C TYR A 60 7.11 7.52 -27.24
N LEU A 61 6.46 6.44 -27.70
CA LEU A 61 7.11 5.16 -27.91
C LEU A 61 8.19 5.22 -29.00
N HIS A 62 7.85 5.83 -30.14
CA HIS A 62 8.76 5.92 -31.27
C HIS A 62 9.97 6.81 -30.95
N ALA A 63 9.71 7.99 -30.41
CA ALA A 63 10.74 8.96 -30.07
C ALA A 63 11.64 8.47 -28.92
N PHE A 64 11.09 7.78 -27.91
CA PHE A 64 11.90 7.24 -26.82
C PHE A 64 12.88 6.17 -27.31
N GLN A 65 12.47 5.32 -28.25
CA GLN A 65 13.36 4.32 -28.85
C GLN A 65 14.42 4.96 -29.76
N ALA A 66 14.04 5.91 -30.62
CA ALA A 66 14.96 6.62 -31.51
C ALA A 66 16.04 7.36 -30.69
N MET A 67 15.62 8.10 -29.67
CA MET A 67 16.51 8.81 -28.75
C MET A 67 17.50 7.88 -28.02
N ARG A 68 17.09 6.66 -27.64
CA ARG A 68 18.00 5.69 -26.98
C ARG A 68 19.01 5.05 -27.90
N ARG A 69 18.72 4.96 -29.21
CA ARG A 69 19.63 4.40 -30.21
C ARG A 69 20.71 5.39 -30.62
N ALA A 70 20.46 6.69 -30.46
CA ALA A 70 21.39 7.75 -30.80
C ALA A 70 22.68 7.68 -29.97
N THR A 71 23.76 7.20 -30.60
CA THR A 71 25.06 7.05 -29.95
C THR A 71 26.09 8.03 -30.47
N ALA A 72 25.97 8.45 -31.74
CA ALA A 72 26.91 9.32 -32.44
C ALA A 72 26.42 10.79 -32.56
N ASN A 73 27.32 11.71 -32.87
CA ASN A 73 26.98 13.13 -33.10
C ASN A 73 26.21 13.36 -34.40
N ASP A 74 26.40 12.51 -35.42
CA ASP A 74 25.69 12.64 -36.69
C ASP A 74 24.18 12.34 -36.55
N GLU A 75 23.78 11.73 -35.43
CA GLU A 75 22.38 11.44 -35.05
C GLU A 75 21.81 12.49 -34.07
N ALA A 76 22.56 13.56 -33.76
CA ALA A 76 22.20 14.51 -32.71
C ALA A 76 20.88 15.24 -32.98
N VAL A 77 20.61 15.64 -34.22
CA VAL A 77 19.38 16.37 -34.59
C VAL A 77 18.15 15.49 -34.35
N GLU A 78 18.17 14.25 -34.82
CA GLU A 78 17.07 13.30 -34.64
C GLU A 78 16.87 12.94 -33.16
N ALA A 79 17.96 12.82 -32.40
CA ALA A 79 17.91 12.58 -30.96
C ALA A 79 17.28 13.76 -30.19
N LEU A 80 17.62 14.99 -30.57
CA LEU A 80 17.06 16.21 -29.98
C LEU A 80 15.58 16.40 -30.34
N GLU A 81 15.19 16.13 -31.59
CA GLU A 81 13.79 16.16 -32.04
C GLU A 81 12.95 15.07 -31.34
N SER A 82 13.52 13.88 -31.17
CA SER A 82 12.90 12.79 -30.43
C SER A 82 12.75 13.12 -28.94
N SER A 83 13.80 13.68 -28.31
CA SER A 83 13.73 14.08 -26.91
C SER A 83 12.67 15.16 -26.65
N ARG A 84 12.44 16.08 -27.60
CA ARG A 84 11.36 17.10 -27.51
C ARG A 84 9.99 16.45 -27.43
N ALA A 85 9.71 15.49 -28.32
CA ALA A 85 8.46 14.73 -28.32
C ALA A 85 8.27 13.98 -26.99
N VAL A 86 9.32 13.34 -26.49
CA VAL A 86 9.29 12.64 -25.19
C VAL A 86 9.01 13.62 -24.04
N LEU A 87 9.56 14.84 -24.06
CA LEU A 87 9.40 15.82 -22.98
C LEU A 87 8.03 16.51 -22.97
N LEU A 88 7.41 16.77 -24.14
CA LEU A 88 6.01 17.23 -24.21
C LEU A 88 5.05 16.20 -23.59
N CYS A 89 5.44 14.93 -23.68
CA CYS A 89 4.71 13.82 -23.12
C CYS A 89 5.10 13.50 -21.66
N SER A 90 6.35 13.76 -21.28
CA SER A 90 6.94 13.46 -19.98
C SER A 90 8.14 14.36 -19.68
N ALA A 91 7.88 15.60 -19.26
CA ALA A 91 8.81 16.64 -18.86
C ALA A 91 9.74 16.26 -17.70
N ASP A 92 9.43 15.21 -16.94
CA ASP A 92 10.36 14.67 -15.94
C ASP A 92 11.18 13.48 -16.45
N CYS A 93 11.23 13.30 -17.78
CA CYS A 93 12.02 12.27 -18.40
C CYS A 93 13.51 12.56 -18.28
N VAL A 94 14.14 11.98 -17.25
CA VAL A 94 15.58 12.17 -17.02
C VAL A 94 16.40 11.66 -18.21
N GLY A 95 15.96 10.59 -18.87
CA GLY A 95 16.60 10.08 -20.08
C GLY A 95 16.62 11.09 -21.23
N ALA A 96 15.52 11.84 -21.40
CA ALA A 96 15.40 12.86 -22.43
C ALA A 96 16.22 14.11 -22.10
N TRP A 97 16.19 14.58 -20.85
CA TRP A 97 17.05 15.69 -20.42
C TRP A 97 18.55 15.35 -20.53
N LYS A 98 18.95 14.12 -20.18
CA LYS A 98 20.34 13.66 -20.39
C LYS A 98 20.71 13.58 -21.86
N CYS A 99 19.78 13.20 -22.74
CA CYS A 99 20.02 13.22 -24.19
C CYS A 99 20.26 14.65 -24.68
N ARG A 100 19.43 15.61 -24.26
CA ARG A 100 19.59 17.03 -24.58
C ARG A 100 20.90 17.61 -24.04
N GLU A 101 21.31 17.22 -22.83
CA GLU A 101 22.61 17.58 -22.26
C GLU A 101 23.78 17.00 -23.08
N LYS A 102 23.71 15.71 -23.44
CA LYS A 102 24.73 15.03 -24.25
C LYS A 102 24.96 15.76 -25.58
N PHE A 103 23.88 16.20 -26.22
CA PHE A 103 23.92 16.88 -27.52
C PHE A 103 23.74 18.40 -27.41
N SER A 104 24.04 19.00 -26.24
CA SER A 104 23.83 20.42 -25.96
C SER A 104 24.54 21.38 -26.92
N ALA A 105 25.65 20.94 -27.52
CA ALA A 105 26.37 21.71 -28.55
C ALA A 105 25.53 21.98 -29.82
N HIS A 106 24.47 21.19 -30.06
CA HIS A 106 23.57 21.33 -31.20
C HIS A 106 22.24 22.00 -30.82
N LEU A 107 22.08 22.43 -29.57
CA LEU A 107 20.89 23.15 -29.10
C LEU A 107 21.08 24.66 -29.23
N ASN A 108 20.01 25.36 -29.61
CA ASN A 108 19.92 26.80 -29.44
C ASN A 108 19.45 27.10 -27.99
N PRO A 109 20.24 27.80 -27.17
CA PRO A 109 19.89 28.13 -25.79
C PRO A 109 18.57 28.90 -25.64
N GLU A 110 18.27 29.86 -26.50
CA GLU A 110 17.03 30.65 -26.41
C GLU A 110 15.80 29.79 -26.73
N ALA A 111 15.89 28.96 -27.77
CA ALA A 111 14.82 28.02 -28.12
C ALA A 111 14.59 26.98 -27.01
N GLU A 112 15.66 26.58 -26.31
CA GLU A 112 15.57 25.65 -25.18
C GLU A 112 14.92 26.30 -23.95
N LEU A 113 15.15 27.60 -23.71
CA LEU A 113 14.42 28.35 -22.68
C LEU A 113 12.93 28.48 -23.01
N LEU A 114 12.56 28.78 -24.26
CA LEU A 114 11.16 28.82 -24.68
C LEU A 114 10.47 27.47 -24.49
N PHE A 115 11.13 26.39 -24.92
CA PHE A 115 10.63 25.04 -24.75
C PHE A 115 10.48 24.65 -23.27
N SER A 116 11.47 24.99 -22.43
CA SER A 116 11.37 24.78 -20.98
C SER A 116 10.23 25.59 -20.35
N SER A 117 9.97 26.82 -20.80
CA SER A 117 8.85 27.63 -20.33
C SER A 117 7.51 26.99 -20.68
N LEU A 118 7.37 26.50 -21.92
CA LEU A 118 6.19 25.76 -22.39
C LEU A 118 5.91 24.53 -21.49
N LEU A 119 6.94 23.75 -21.14
CA LEU A 119 6.79 22.61 -20.23
C LEU A 119 6.37 23.02 -18.82
N LEU A 120 6.91 24.13 -18.29
CA LEU A 120 6.60 24.59 -16.93
C LEU A 120 5.18 25.16 -16.81
N ARG A 121 4.63 25.74 -17.89
CA ARG A 121 3.24 26.23 -17.98
C ARG A 121 2.20 25.13 -17.98
N THR A 122 2.58 23.90 -18.26
CA THR A 122 1.70 22.72 -18.19
C THR A 122 2.08 21.80 -17.02
N ASN A 123 3.35 21.76 -16.62
CA ASN A 123 3.92 20.80 -15.66
C ASN A 123 4.69 21.46 -14.50
N ARG A 124 3.94 22.17 -13.67
CA ARG A 124 4.42 23.02 -12.55
C ARG A 124 5.39 22.37 -11.54
N LYS A 125 5.37 21.04 -11.38
CA LYS A 125 6.20 20.32 -10.37
C LYS A 125 7.45 19.65 -10.95
N SER A 126 7.80 19.91 -12.21
CA SER A 126 8.95 19.27 -12.85
C SER A 126 10.29 19.82 -12.31
N GLY A 127 10.87 19.11 -11.35
CA GLY A 127 12.19 19.45 -10.79
C GLY A 127 13.32 19.37 -11.82
N GLU A 128 13.20 18.47 -12.80
CA GLU A 128 14.19 18.30 -13.87
C GLU A 128 14.17 19.48 -14.84
N SER A 129 12.97 19.95 -15.24
CA SER A 129 12.83 21.14 -16.09
C SER A 129 13.44 22.38 -15.43
N TRP A 130 13.16 22.62 -14.15
CA TRP A 130 13.77 23.72 -13.39
C TRP A 130 15.30 23.59 -13.27
N SER A 131 15.81 22.37 -13.12
CA SER A 131 17.25 22.12 -12.98
C SER A 131 17.99 22.33 -14.30
N GLN A 132 17.43 21.85 -15.42
CA GLN A 132 17.96 22.12 -16.75
C GLN A 132 17.95 23.61 -17.05
N ARG A 133 16.83 24.30 -16.77
CA ARG A 133 16.69 25.74 -16.98
C ARG A 133 17.74 26.54 -16.21
N ARG A 134 17.97 26.23 -14.92
CA ARG A 134 19.02 26.87 -14.11
C ARG A 134 20.42 26.66 -14.67
N ARG A 135 20.71 25.47 -15.18
CA ARG A 135 22.02 25.16 -15.77
C ARG A 135 22.24 26.01 -17.02
N LEU A 136 21.25 26.03 -17.92
CA LEU A 136 21.31 26.79 -19.15
C LEU A 136 21.42 28.30 -18.88
N LEU A 137 20.52 28.84 -18.05
CA LEU A 137 20.56 30.23 -17.60
C LEU A 137 21.87 30.56 -16.90
N GLY A 138 22.41 29.68 -16.06
CA GLY A 138 23.69 29.90 -15.39
C GLY A 138 24.83 30.10 -16.38
N HIS A 139 24.92 29.26 -17.43
CA HIS A 139 25.91 29.43 -18.49
C HIS A 139 25.68 30.69 -19.33
N MET A 140 24.43 31.00 -19.67
CA MET A 140 24.08 32.21 -20.43
C MET A 140 24.40 33.47 -19.62
N LEU A 141 23.99 33.54 -18.35
CA LEU A 141 24.27 34.67 -17.46
C LEU A 141 25.77 34.87 -17.28
N GLN A 142 26.57 33.80 -17.13
CA GLN A 142 28.02 33.93 -17.00
C GLN A 142 28.69 34.58 -18.22
N THR A 143 28.20 34.28 -19.42
CA THR A 143 28.81 34.70 -20.69
C THR A 143 28.18 35.95 -21.32
N ALA A 144 26.95 36.31 -20.91
CA ALA A 144 26.20 37.44 -21.44
C ALA A 144 26.79 38.80 -21.04
N GLN A 145 26.64 39.79 -21.93
CA GLN A 145 26.90 41.19 -21.61
C GLN A 145 25.83 41.74 -20.64
N GLU A 146 26.08 42.88 -20.00
CA GLU A 146 25.19 43.43 -18.97
C GLU A 146 23.75 43.65 -19.48
N GLU A 147 23.57 44.21 -20.68
CA GLU A 147 22.24 44.45 -21.26
C GLU A 147 21.47 43.13 -21.49
N GLU A 148 22.14 42.12 -22.01
CA GLU A 148 21.56 40.80 -22.27
C GLU A 148 21.28 40.04 -20.96
N ARG A 149 22.14 40.20 -19.95
CA ARG A 149 21.95 39.68 -18.60
C ARG A 149 20.69 40.27 -17.95
N GLN A 150 20.50 41.58 -18.06
CA GLN A 150 19.30 42.26 -17.56
C GLN A 150 18.03 41.81 -18.30
N ARG A 151 18.11 41.63 -19.62
CA ARG A 151 17.01 41.08 -20.43
C ARG A 151 16.61 39.68 -19.95
N LEU A 152 17.57 38.76 -19.84
CA LEU A 152 17.33 37.37 -19.40
C LEU A 152 16.73 37.30 -18.00
N LEU A 153 17.24 38.09 -17.06
CA LEU A 153 16.70 38.16 -15.70
C LEU A 153 15.27 38.71 -15.68
N SER A 154 14.97 39.72 -16.51
CA SER A 154 13.64 40.32 -16.61
C SER A 154 12.62 39.35 -17.22
N GLU A 155 12.98 38.67 -18.31
CA GLU A 155 12.14 37.63 -18.93
C GLU A 155 11.85 36.49 -17.95
N GLU A 156 12.84 36.08 -17.14
CA GLU A 156 12.67 35.02 -16.16
C GLU A 156 11.75 35.43 -14.99
N LEU A 157 11.78 36.70 -14.58
CA LEU A 157 10.82 37.22 -13.60
C LEU A 157 9.39 37.20 -14.12
N VAL A 158 9.18 37.55 -15.39
CA VAL A 158 7.84 37.52 -15.99
C VAL A 158 7.28 36.11 -15.96
N LEU A 159 8.10 35.10 -16.30
CA LEU A 159 7.71 33.69 -16.20
C LEU A 159 7.39 33.30 -14.76
N LEU A 160 8.20 33.71 -13.79
CA LEU A 160 7.96 33.41 -12.37
C LEU A 160 6.66 34.05 -11.85
N GLU A 161 6.40 35.30 -12.23
CA GLU A 161 5.13 35.97 -11.90
C GLU A 161 3.94 35.26 -12.53
N GLU A 162 4.04 34.87 -13.79
CA GLU A 162 3.01 34.14 -14.52
C GLU A 162 2.70 32.80 -13.81
N LEU A 163 3.74 32.00 -13.54
CA LEU A 163 3.59 30.70 -12.90
C LEU A 163 3.11 30.80 -11.44
N ALA A 164 3.55 31.83 -10.71
CA ALA A 164 3.09 32.08 -9.34
C ALA A 164 1.60 32.48 -9.30
N LYS A 165 1.11 33.24 -10.29
CA LYS A 165 -0.32 33.59 -10.41
C LYS A 165 -1.17 32.41 -10.90
N ARG A 166 -0.60 31.54 -11.75
CA ARG A 166 -1.31 30.39 -12.32
C ARG A 166 -1.51 29.24 -11.33
N TYR A 167 -0.66 29.12 -10.30
CA TYR A 167 -0.63 27.94 -9.43
C TYR A 167 -0.44 28.23 -7.95
N ASP A 168 -1.36 27.70 -7.14
CA ASP A 168 -1.25 27.77 -5.69
C ASP A 168 -0.10 26.91 -5.12
N HIS A 169 0.59 27.43 -4.10
CA HIS A 169 1.65 26.78 -3.31
C HIS A 169 2.88 26.31 -4.12
N HIS A 170 3.39 27.16 -5.02
CA HIS A 170 4.43 26.79 -5.97
C HIS A 170 5.88 26.93 -5.45
N TYR A 171 6.33 26.03 -4.56
CA TYR A 171 7.69 26.06 -3.98
C TYR A 171 8.85 26.12 -5.00
N TYR A 172 8.76 25.43 -6.15
CA TYR A 172 9.85 25.39 -7.14
C TYR A 172 10.14 26.74 -7.81
N ALA A 173 9.09 27.52 -8.08
CA ALA A 173 9.19 28.87 -8.63
C ALA A 173 9.86 29.79 -7.61
N TRP A 174 9.44 29.73 -6.35
CA TRP A 174 10.05 30.48 -5.26
C TRP A 174 11.52 30.12 -5.05
N ASN A 175 11.86 28.83 -5.07
CA ASN A 175 13.24 28.38 -5.00
C ASN A 175 14.06 28.85 -6.22
N HIS A 176 13.45 28.92 -7.40
CA HIS A 176 14.10 29.44 -8.61
C HIS A 176 14.31 30.96 -8.52
N TRP A 177 13.32 31.70 -8.04
CA TRP A 177 13.44 33.12 -7.73
C TRP A 177 14.63 33.39 -6.79
N ALA A 178 14.75 32.63 -5.69
CA ALA A 178 15.87 32.77 -4.77
C ALA A 178 17.23 32.32 -5.33
N TRP A 179 17.23 31.52 -6.39
CA TRP A 179 18.42 31.26 -7.18
C TRP A 179 18.74 32.45 -8.09
N LEU A 180 17.77 33.00 -8.81
CA LEU A 180 17.94 34.20 -9.64
C LEU A 180 18.39 35.42 -8.85
N ASP A 181 17.81 35.67 -7.67
CA ASP A 181 18.20 36.76 -6.78
C ASP A 181 19.69 36.65 -6.40
N ARG A 182 20.17 35.43 -6.11
CA ARG A 182 21.60 35.19 -5.87
C ARG A 182 22.44 35.40 -7.12
N GLN A 183 22.00 34.92 -8.28
CA GLN A 183 22.71 35.14 -9.54
C GLN A 183 22.79 36.63 -9.88
N SER A 184 21.70 37.39 -9.69
CA SER A 184 21.66 38.84 -9.87
C SER A 184 22.68 39.55 -8.97
N LEU A 185 22.80 39.13 -7.70
CA LEU A 185 23.76 39.69 -6.76
C LEU A 185 25.22 39.35 -7.13
N GLU A 186 25.49 38.12 -7.57
CA GLU A 186 26.83 37.66 -7.96
C GLU A 186 27.32 38.33 -9.25
N HIS A 187 26.40 38.74 -10.13
CA HIS A 187 26.72 39.04 -11.51
C HIS A 187 26.34 40.45 -11.99
N ALA A 188 25.42 41.15 -11.30
CA ALA A 188 25.04 42.53 -11.60
C ALA A 188 25.01 43.41 -10.34
N PRO A 189 26.12 43.54 -9.58
CA PRO A 189 26.15 44.24 -8.29
C PRO A 189 25.96 45.77 -8.39
N LYS A 190 26.17 46.37 -9.57
CA LYS A 190 26.20 47.84 -9.75
C LYS A 190 24.83 48.49 -9.90
N THR A 191 23.80 47.75 -10.29
CA THR A 191 22.46 48.32 -10.56
C THR A 191 21.57 48.41 -9.33
N GLY A 192 21.87 47.70 -8.22
CA GLY A 192 21.21 47.87 -6.90
C GLY A 192 19.68 47.66 -6.86
N ALA A 193 19.03 47.57 -8.01
CA ALA A 193 17.64 47.24 -8.21
C ALA A 193 17.54 45.71 -8.15
N LEU A 194 17.59 45.19 -6.92
CA LEU A 194 17.07 43.87 -6.57
C LEU A 194 15.82 43.62 -7.40
N LEU A 195 15.77 42.56 -8.21
CA LEU A 195 14.62 42.10 -9.01
C LEU A 195 13.29 42.52 -8.36
N GLN A 196 12.77 43.70 -8.72
CA GLN A 196 11.60 44.28 -8.07
C GLN A 196 10.36 43.68 -8.72
N MET A 197 10.05 42.44 -8.37
CA MET A 197 8.66 42.00 -8.46
C MET A 197 7.83 42.92 -7.56
N ASP A 198 6.63 43.27 -7.99
CA ASP A 198 5.67 43.99 -7.15
C ASP A 198 5.15 43.04 -6.06
N PHE A 199 5.99 42.83 -5.05
CA PHE A 199 5.79 41.89 -3.96
C PHE A 199 4.49 42.14 -3.21
N PRO A 200 4.13 43.39 -2.84
CA PRO A 200 2.84 43.67 -2.27
C PRO A 200 1.71 43.17 -3.17
N LYS A 201 1.71 43.53 -4.46
CA LYS A 201 0.66 43.08 -5.39
C LYS A 201 0.60 41.56 -5.51
N LEU A 202 1.75 40.87 -5.52
CA LEU A 202 1.81 39.42 -5.60
C LEU A 202 1.36 38.74 -4.30
N ALA A 203 1.72 39.28 -3.14
CA ALA A 203 1.26 38.79 -1.84
C ALA A 203 -0.25 38.94 -1.68
N PHE A 204 -0.86 39.98 -2.26
CA PHE A 204 -2.31 40.14 -2.32
C PHE A 204 -2.99 39.25 -3.36
N ALA A 205 -2.31 38.95 -4.47
CA ALA A 205 -2.81 38.02 -5.48
C ALA A 205 -2.72 36.55 -5.03
N THR A 206 -1.73 36.21 -4.20
CA THR A 206 -1.47 34.85 -3.73
C THR A 206 -1.21 34.81 -2.20
N PRO A 207 -2.18 35.18 -1.36
CA PRO A 207 -1.98 35.36 0.08
C PRO A 207 -1.73 34.05 0.86
N SER A 208 -1.96 32.89 0.25
CA SER A 208 -1.73 31.56 0.84
C SER A 208 -0.30 31.01 0.63
N HIS A 209 0.59 31.75 -0.04
CA HIS A 209 1.91 31.25 -0.46
C HIS A 209 3.02 31.41 0.60
N TYR A 210 3.31 30.36 1.38
CA TYR A 210 4.41 30.36 2.36
C TYR A 210 5.79 30.64 1.76
N GLY A 211 6.07 30.12 0.55
CA GLY A 211 7.38 30.29 -0.10
C GLY A 211 7.72 31.76 -0.36
N LEU A 212 6.72 32.56 -0.72
CA LEU A 212 6.83 34.00 -0.91
C LEU A 212 7.29 34.71 0.38
N PHE A 213 6.57 34.47 1.48
CA PHE A 213 6.85 35.08 2.78
C PHE A 213 8.18 34.62 3.38
N HIS A 214 8.53 33.34 3.22
CA HIS A 214 9.80 32.80 3.68
C HIS A 214 10.99 33.49 2.99
N HIS A 215 10.91 33.71 1.66
CA HIS A 215 11.99 34.40 0.95
C HIS A 215 12.13 35.86 1.36
N ARG A 216 11.03 36.57 1.61
CA ARG A 216 11.05 37.93 2.16
C ARG A 216 11.77 37.97 3.51
N LEU A 217 11.45 37.03 4.41
CA LEU A 217 12.12 36.94 5.71
C LEU A 217 13.62 36.66 5.57
N VAL A 218 14.03 35.71 4.72
CA VAL A 218 15.45 35.40 4.51
C VAL A 218 16.21 36.60 3.92
N ARG A 219 15.58 37.37 3.03
CA ARG A 219 16.16 38.60 2.49
C ARG A 219 16.30 39.67 3.57
N LEU A 220 15.26 39.88 4.37
CA LEU A 220 15.28 40.81 5.50
C LEU A 220 16.37 40.43 6.50
N GLN A 221 16.47 39.16 6.87
CA GLN A 221 17.54 38.62 7.72
C GLN A 221 18.93 38.85 7.12
N ARG A 222 19.13 38.65 5.81
CA ARG A 222 20.42 38.92 5.15
C ARG A 222 20.75 40.40 5.09
N GLN A 223 19.75 41.28 4.90
CA GLN A 223 19.97 42.73 4.95
C GLN A 223 20.36 43.17 6.36
N MET A 224 19.75 42.57 7.39
CA MET A 224 20.11 42.80 8.79
C MET A 224 21.48 42.20 9.15
N ALA A 225 21.83 41.01 8.64
CA ALA A 225 23.09 40.32 8.95
C ALA A 225 24.30 40.80 8.13
N GLY A 226 24.10 41.14 6.85
CA GLY A 226 25.16 41.61 5.95
C GLY A 226 25.78 42.93 6.38
N GLN A 227 25.07 43.72 7.18
CA GLN A 227 25.55 44.98 7.76
C GLN A 227 26.19 44.80 9.15
N ALA A 228 26.01 43.64 9.79
CA ALA A 228 26.72 43.27 11.03
C ALA A 228 28.20 42.92 10.77
N SER A 229 28.59 42.68 9.50
CA SER A 229 29.97 42.42 9.09
C SER A 229 30.89 43.65 9.15
N GLU A 230 30.36 44.87 9.10
CA GLU A 230 31.15 46.10 9.20
C GLU A 230 31.08 46.76 10.59
N ALA A 231 30.04 46.45 11.38
CA ALA A 231 29.86 46.96 12.73
C ALA A 231 30.10 45.87 13.78
N SER A 232 31.33 45.36 13.85
CA SER A 232 31.76 44.69 15.08
C SER A 232 31.77 45.71 16.23
N LYS A 233 30.96 45.45 17.26
CA LYS A 233 31.05 45.95 18.66
C LYS A 233 30.34 47.23 19.10
N SER A 234 29.23 47.68 18.48
CA SER A 234 28.38 48.68 19.17
C SER A 234 26.88 48.55 18.90
N ARG A 235 26.15 48.14 19.96
CA ARG A 235 24.80 48.54 20.41
C ARG A 235 23.75 48.83 19.32
N MET A 236 22.72 48.00 19.25
CA MET A 236 21.49 48.28 18.49
C MET A 236 20.41 48.86 19.42
N GLU A 237 20.05 50.13 19.22
CA GLU A 237 18.80 50.72 19.71
C GLU A 237 17.76 50.77 18.57
N LEU A 238 16.49 50.57 18.92
CA LEU A 238 15.33 50.53 18.00
C LEU A 238 15.21 51.74 17.05
N GLU A 239 15.70 52.92 17.45
CA GLU A 239 15.62 54.15 16.67
C GLU A 239 16.77 54.31 15.65
N GLY A 240 17.79 53.44 15.72
CA GLY A 240 19.00 53.51 14.89
C GLY A 240 19.18 52.40 13.86
N LEU A 241 18.16 51.56 13.62
CA LEU A 241 18.21 50.47 12.64
C LEU A 241 18.20 51.03 11.20
N PRO A 242 19.27 50.90 10.39
CA PRO A 242 19.24 51.28 8.97
C PRO A 242 18.28 50.40 8.14
N ALA A 243 17.93 49.22 8.67
CA ALA A 243 16.93 48.29 8.14
C ALA A 243 15.51 48.53 8.70
N ALA A 244 15.29 49.55 9.54
CA ALA A 244 13.98 49.83 10.14
C ALA A 244 12.90 50.09 9.08
N ALA A 245 13.25 50.76 7.98
CA ALA A 245 12.30 51.06 6.90
C ALA A 245 11.84 49.78 6.18
N ALA A 246 12.77 48.88 5.85
CA ALA A 246 12.45 47.59 5.21
C ALA A 246 11.64 46.69 6.16
N PHE A 247 12.03 46.59 7.43
CA PHE A 247 11.25 45.86 8.43
C PHE A 247 9.85 46.47 8.60
N THR A 248 9.73 47.79 8.67
CA THR A 248 8.45 48.50 8.81
C THR A 248 7.56 48.28 7.59
N GLU A 249 8.13 48.22 6.39
CA GLU A 249 7.39 47.89 5.17
C GLU A 249 6.82 46.46 5.21
N GLU A 250 7.63 45.49 5.61
CA GLU A 250 7.22 44.08 5.79
C GLU A 250 6.15 43.94 6.88
N TRP A 251 6.34 44.65 7.99
CA TRP A 251 5.42 44.69 9.12
C TRP A 251 4.06 45.28 8.70
N ASN A 252 4.06 46.37 7.95
CA ASN A 252 2.85 46.99 7.43
C ASN A 252 2.17 46.13 6.36
N LEU A 253 2.94 45.42 5.53
CA LEU A 253 2.39 44.47 4.57
C LEU A 253 1.66 43.32 5.29
N ALA A 254 2.28 42.72 6.31
CA ALA A 254 1.66 41.67 7.12
C ALA A 254 0.35 42.15 7.77
N LEU A 255 0.32 43.37 8.31
CA LEU A 255 -0.90 43.97 8.86
C LEU A 255 -2.02 44.13 7.82
N LYS A 256 -1.69 44.63 6.62
CA LYS A 256 -2.67 44.79 5.55
C LYS A 256 -3.19 43.44 5.04
N LEU A 257 -2.32 42.42 4.97
CA LEU A 257 -2.70 41.07 4.60
C LEU A 257 -3.62 40.45 5.65
N LEU A 258 -3.29 40.56 6.94
CA LEU A 258 -4.14 40.05 8.03
C LEU A 258 -5.50 40.75 8.09
N LYS A 259 -5.55 42.06 7.82
CA LYS A 259 -6.83 42.78 7.71
C LYS A 259 -7.71 42.28 6.56
N THR A 260 -7.10 41.79 5.48
CA THR A 260 -7.82 41.40 4.25
C THR A 260 -8.11 39.90 4.20
N PHE A 261 -7.20 39.08 4.73
CA PHE A 261 -7.21 37.63 4.68
C PHE A 261 -6.96 36.99 6.07
N PRO A 262 -7.75 37.33 7.10
CA PRO A 262 -7.55 36.81 8.46
C PRO A 262 -7.82 35.29 8.58
N HIS A 263 -8.52 34.69 7.62
CA HIS A 263 -8.84 33.27 7.57
C HIS A 263 -7.69 32.39 7.03
N LEU A 264 -6.64 32.99 6.45
CA LEU A 264 -5.50 32.25 5.87
C LEU A 264 -4.33 32.17 6.85
N GLU A 265 -3.69 31.00 6.96
CA GLU A 265 -2.57 30.77 7.88
C GLU A 265 -1.29 31.53 7.48
N ALA A 266 -0.98 31.63 6.19
CA ALA A 266 0.31 32.13 5.71
C ALA A 266 0.61 33.59 6.14
N PRO A 267 -0.35 34.54 6.12
CA PRO A 267 -0.16 35.89 6.70
C PRO A 267 0.13 35.88 8.21
N TRP A 268 -0.52 35.00 9.00
CA TRP A 268 -0.26 34.86 10.44
C TRP A 268 1.13 34.29 10.71
N ALA A 269 1.53 33.27 9.96
CA ALA A 269 2.86 32.69 10.04
C ALA A 269 3.95 33.69 9.67
N PHE A 270 3.72 34.51 8.62
CA PHE A 270 4.63 35.57 8.23
C PHE A 270 4.76 36.64 9.33
N ARG A 271 3.64 37.04 9.94
CA ARG A 271 3.61 37.98 11.07
C ARG A 271 4.39 37.46 12.28
N ALA A 272 4.22 36.19 12.63
CA ALA A 272 4.94 35.56 13.75
C ALA A 272 6.45 35.57 13.54
N GLN A 273 6.90 35.30 12.32
CA GLN A 273 8.32 35.30 11.97
C GLN A 273 8.94 36.69 12.01
N LEU A 274 8.20 37.72 11.60
CA LEU A 274 8.63 39.11 11.77
C LEU A 274 8.73 39.49 13.25
N PHE A 275 7.79 39.03 14.08
CA PHE A 275 7.84 39.25 15.52
C PHE A 275 9.08 38.59 16.16
N ALA A 276 9.35 37.33 15.84
CA ALA A 276 10.55 36.63 16.33
C ALA A 276 11.85 37.34 15.91
N LEU A 277 11.94 37.79 14.64
CA LEU A 277 13.09 38.54 14.14
C LEU A 277 13.27 39.89 14.86
N LEU A 278 12.17 40.54 15.22
CA LEU A 278 12.20 41.77 16.01
C LEU A 278 12.67 41.48 17.44
N MET A 279 12.19 40.40 18.08
CA MET A 279 12.61 39.99 19.41
C MET A 279 14.12 39.70 19.47
N GLU A 280 14.66 38.98 18.47
CA GLU A 280 16.10 38.73 18.33
C GLU A 280 16.91 40.03 18.20
N ALA A 281 16.39 41.01 17.45
CA ALA A 281 17.05 42.31 17.32
C ALA A 281 17.04 43.14 18.62
N LEU A 282 16.05 42.95 19.49
CA LEU A 282 15.89 43.67 20.76
C LEU A 282 16.76 43.11 21.90
N ASP A 283 17.13 41.82 21.82
CA ASP A 283 18.00 41.15 22.78
C ASP A 283 19.45 41.71 22.82
N HIS A 284 19.83 42.53 21.84
CA HIS A 284 21.18 43.11 21.73
C HIS A 284 21.28 44.60 22.16
N GLY A 285 20.29 45.11 22.90
CA GLY A 285 20.18 46.52 23.31
C GLY A 285 20.91 46.92 24.61
N ALA A 286 21.22 48.22 24.76
CA ALA A 286 22.08 48.77 25.83
C ALA A 286 21.42 49.03 27.19
N GLU A 287 20.08 49.04 27.27
CA GLU A 287 19.31 49.31 28.49
C GLU A 287 18.21 48.26 28.65
N ALA A 288 18.45 47.27 29.52
CA ALA A 288 17.57 46.11 29.71
C ALA A 288 16.14 46.51 30.12
N GLU A 289 15.98 47.51 30.99
CA GLU A 289 14.68 47.92 31.51
C GLU A 289 13.81 48.64 30.46
N THR A 290 14.40 49.59 29.71
CA THR A 290 13.72 50.32 28.63
C THR A 290 13.32 49.37 27.49
N GLN A 291 14.15 48.37 27.17
CA GLN A 291 13.85 47.36 26.15
C GLN A 291 12.77 46.37 26.60
N MET A 292 12.80 45.94 27.86
CA MET A 292 11.77 45.08 28.46
C MET A 292 10.39 45.75 28.41
N GLN A 293 10.30 47.07 28.68
CA GLN A 293 9.04 47.82 28.54
C GLN A 293 8.56 47.88 27.08
N LYS A 294 9.47 48.07 26.12
CA LYS A 294 9.14 48.10 24.68
C LYS A 294 8.65 46.73 24.19
N VAL A 295 9.33 45.65 24.57
CA VAL A 295 8.94 44.27 24.29
C VAL A 295 7.56 43.97 24.89
N GLY A 296 7.35 44.30 26.16
CA GLY A 296 6.06 44.09 26.82
C GLY A 296 4.92 44.86 26.16
N THR A 297 5.16 46.11 25.75
CA THR A 297 4.16 46.93 25.03
C THR A 297 3.82 46.35 23.67
N LEU A 298 4.85 45.94 22.90
CA LEU A 298 4.70 45.33 21.58
C LEU A 298 3.93 44.00 21.66
N TRP A 299 4.34 43.11 22.57
CA TRP A 299 3.68 41.82 22.77
C TRP A 299 2.21 41.99 23.13
N LYS A 300 1.87 42.88 24.07
CA LYS A 300 0.48 43.20 24.42
C LYS A 300 -0.32 43.69 23.22
N ALA A 301 0.26 44.57 22.40
CA ALA A 301 -0.40 45.09 21.21
C ALA A 301 -0.71 43.98 20.18
N GLU A 302 0.20 43.03 19.99
CA GLU A 302 0.01 41.90 19.07
C GLU A 302 -0.99 40.87 19.61
N VAL A 303 -0.99 40.59 20.92
CA VAL A 303 -2.01 39.76 21.58
C VAL A 303 -3.40 40.38 21.41
N GLU A 304 -3.55 41.68 21.67
CA GLU A 304 -4.80 42.40 21.46
C GLU A 304 -5.21 42.43 19.99
N HIS A 305 -4.26 42.54 19.06
CA HIS A 305 -4.54 42.43 17.63
C HIS A 305 -5.10 41.05 17.26
N ALA A 306 -4.51 39.98 17.79
CA ALA A 306 -4.98 38.62 17.58
C ALA A 306 -6.38 38.41 18.19
N LYS A 307 -6.63 38.93 19.40
CA LYS A 307 -7.93 38.84 20.08
C LYS A 307 -9.08 39.48 19.29
N ARG A 308 -8.82 40.51 18.49
CA ARG A 308 -9.86 41.12 17.61
C ARG A 308 -10.32 40.21 16.47
N HIS A 309 -9.59 39.13 16.17
CA HIS A 309 -9.89 38.21 15.06
C HIS A 309 -10.37 36.83 15.55
N THR A 310 -10.76 36.71 16.84
CA THR A 310 -11.24 35.44 17.43
C THR A 310 -12.76 35.24 17.34
N GLU A 311 -13.51 36.23 16.84
CA GLU A 311 -14.98 36.17 16.73
C GLU A 311 -15.45 35.31 15.54
N GLU A 312 -14.76 35.35 14.40
CA GLU A 312 -15.06 34.52 13.22
C GLU A 312 -14.36 33.15 13.31
N GLU A 313 -15.11 32.07 13.06
CA GLU A 313 -14.64 30.69 13.24
C GLU A 313 -13.38 30.34 12.41
N GLU A 314 -13.30 30.80 11.16
CA GLU A 314 -12.15 30.52 10.27
C GLU A 314 -10.88 31.28 10.68
N SER A 315 -11.01 32.52 11.16
CA SER A 315 -9.91 33.38 11.61
C SER A 315 -9.44 33.04 13.03
N ARG A 316 -10.36 32.54 13.87
CA ARG A 316 -10.14 32.22 15.28
C ARG A 316 -9.00 31.22 15.49
N ARG A 317 -8.91 30.18 14.64
CA ARG A 317 -7.88 29.15 14.75
C ARG A 317 -6.47 29.75 14.64
N TRP A 318 -6.23 30.56 13.62
CA TRP A 318 -4.90 31.11 13.33
C TRP A 318 -4.53 32.24 14.28
N ALA A 319 -5.51 33.06 14.69
CA ALA A 319 -5.31 34.07 15.73
C ALA A 319 -4.91 33.45 17.08
N LEU A 320 -5.47 32.30 17.45
CA LEU A 320 -5.09 31.57 18.67
C LEU A 320 -3.69 30.96 18.56
N GLN A 321 -3.36 30.34 17.41
CA GLN A 321 -2.02 29.81 17.19
C GLN A 321 -0.94 30.89 17.15
N PHE A 322 -1.26 32.07 16.64
CA PHE A 322 -0.39 33.24 16.67
C PHE A 322 -0.14 33.71 18.12
N GLN A 323 -1.17 33.79 18.97
CA GLN A 323 -1.02 34.12 20.39
C GLN A 323 -0.11 33.13 21.14
N VAL A 324 -0.23 31.84 20.84
CA VAL A 324 0.65 30.80 21.38
C VAL A 324 2.11 31.04 20.98
N HIS A 325 2.37 31.37 19.71
CA HIS A 325 3.74 31.69 19.24
C HIS A 325 4.29 32.95 19.91
N LEU A 326 3.49 34.02 20.02
CA LEU A 326 3.91 35.25 20.71
C LEU A 326 4.32 34.97 22.16
N LEU A 327 3.57 34.09 22.84
CA LEU A 327 3.84 33.70 24.22
C LEU A 327 5.12 32.85 24.34
N GLN A 328 5.41 31.99 23.36
CA GLN A 328 6.68 31.26 23.29
C GLN A 328 7.88 32.19 23.12
N GLU A 329 7.82 33.09 22.14
CA GLU A 329 8.91 34.05 21.88
C GLU A 329 9.13 34.98 23.08
N LEU A 330 8.06 35.39 23.76
CA LEU A 330 8.16 36.14 25.01
C LEU A 330 8.80 35.30 26.13
N GLY A 331 8.44 34.01 26.25
CA GLY A 331 9.04 33.09 27.22
C GLY A 331 10.54 32.94 27.02
N PHE A 332 11.01 32.75 25.79
CA PHE A 332 12.45 32.72 25.48
C PHE A 332 13.15 34.02 25.85
N TYR A 333 12.57 35.17 25.51
CA TYR A 333 13.13 36.46 25.88
C TYR A 333 13.21 36.66 27.40
N LEU A 334 12.17 36.24 28.15
CA LEU A 334 12.13 36.32 29.62
C LEU A 334 13.10 35.34 30.31
N LEU A 335 13.41 34.20 29.69
CA LEU A 335 14.43 33.25 30.16
C LEU A 335 15.85 33.82 30.02
N GLU A 336 16.09 34.61 28.98
CA GLU A 336 17.42 35.18 28.71
C GLU A 336 17.68 36.47 29.52
N ALA A 337 16.64 37.24 29.83
CA ALA A 337 16.72 38.52 30.55
C ALA A 337 16.77 38.41 32.09
N ILE A 338 17.12 37.25 32.66
CA ILE A 338 16.99 36.95 34.10
C ILE A 338 17.93 37.78 35.00
N ASP A 339 18.94 38.47 34.45
CA ASP A 339 20.00 39.04 35.28
C ASP A 339 19.85 40.49 35.75
N ASP A 340 18.80 41.26 35.39
CA ASP A 340 18.63 42.59 36.00
C ASP A 340 17.19 43.12 35.87
N THR A 341 16.63 43.60 37.01
CA THR A 341 15.33 44.29 37.22
C THR A 341 14.10 43.44 37.61
N GLN A 342 13.74 43.51 38.90
CA GLN A 342 12.69 42.69 39.54
C GLN A 342 11.24 43.18 39.34
N ALA A 343 10.98 44.45 39.02
CA ALA A 343 9.62 45.00 39.00
C ALA A 343 8.91 44.89 37.63
N THR A 344 9.62 45.20 36.54
CA THR A 344 9.05 45.19 35.18
C THR A 344 8.92 43.76 34.66
N SER A 345 9.92 42.91 34.93
CA SER A 345 9.91 41.47 34.63
C SER A 345 8.78 40.73 35.35
N SER A 346 8.51 41.04 36.63
CA SER A 346 7.42 40.41 37.38
C SER A 346 6.03 40.79 36.88
N THR A 347 5.85 42.02 36.37
CA THR A 347 4.58 42.44 35.76
C THR A 347 4.36 41.74 34.43
N LEU A 348 5.38 41.69 33.56
CA LEU A 348 5.28 41.04 32.25
C LEU A 348 5.08 39.52 32.39
N ARG A 349 5.73 38.88 33.37
CA ARG A 349 5.49 37.47 33.73
C ARG A 349 4.06 37.20 34.18
N ARG A 350 3.47 38.10 34.97
CA ARG A 350 2.05 38.00 35.39
C ARG A 350 1.10 38.13 34.19
N ASP A 351 1.38 39.05 33.29
CA ASP A 351 0.58 39.26 32.07
C ASP A 351 0.68 38.05 31.11
N ALA A 352 1.89 37.49 30.97
CA ALA A 352 2.14 36.25 30.23
C ALA A 352 1.40 35.06 30.84
N GLN A 353 1.44 34.92 32.18
CA GLN A 353 0.71 33.87 32.90
C GLN A 353 -0.81 34.01 32.70
N THR A 354 -1.34 35.25 32.77
CA THR A 354 -2.76 35.51 32.53
C THR A 354 -3.17 35.10 31.11
N SER A 355 -2.35 35.43 30.11
CA SER A 355 -2.61 35.03 28.71
C SER A 355 -2.49 33.52 28.50
N LEU A 356 -1.58 32.84 29.22
CA LEU A 356 -1.48 31.38 29.22
C LEU A 356 -2.75 30.74 29.80
N ASP A 357 -3.27 31.27 30.90
CA ASP A 357 -4.47 30.75 31.56
C ASP A 357 -5.72 30.99 30.70
N GLU A 358 -5.82 32.14 30.04
CA GLU A 358 -6.83 32.40 29.01
C GLU A 358 -6.74 31.37 27.86
N LEU A 359 -5.54 31.10 27.32
CA LEU A 359 -5.37 30.14 26.21
C LEU A 359 -5.65 28.69 26.63
N LYS A 360 -5.34 28.28 27.87
CA LYS A 360 -5.69 26.96 28.42
C LYS A 360 -7.20 26.74 28.50
N SER A 361 -7.99 27.81 28.64
CA SER A 361 -9.45 27.72 28.69
C SER A 361 -10.09 27.52 27.31
N VAL A 362 -9.32 27.60 26.23
CA VAL A 362 -9.81 27.52 24.85
C VAL A 362 -9.46 26.15 24.23
N GLU A 363 -10.48 25.35 23.91
CA GLU A 363 -10.36 23.97 23.35
C GLU A 363 -9.52 23.85 22.05
N ALA A 364 -9.19 24.97 21.39
CA ALA A 364 -8.50 24.98 20.10
C ALA A 364 -6.96 25.04 20.20
N ALA A 365 -6.37 25.18 21.39
CA ALA A 365 -4.93 25.29 21.58
C ALA A 365 -4.28 23.94 21.92
N SER A 366 -3.17 23.64 21.25
CA SER A 366 -2.29 22.49 21.48
C SER A 366 -1.99 22.23 22.97
N PRO A 367 -2.43 21.10 23.57
CA PRO A 367 -2.12 20.78 24.96
C PRO A 367 -0.61 20.61 25.20
N ALA A 368 0.12 20.09 24.22
CA ALA A 368 1.57 19.86 24.31
C ALA A 368 2.37 21.19 24.27
N VAL A 369 1.98 22.12 23.41
CA VAL A 369 2.65 23.43 23.32
C VAL A 369 2.33 24.29 24.55
N LEU A 370 1.07 24.32 25.00
CA LEU A 370 0.70 25.05 26.22
C LEU A 370 1.40 24.49 27.47
N LYS A 371 1.64 23.17 27.53
CA LYS A 371 2.41 22.53 28.62
C LYS A 371 3.87 22.94 28.61
N ASN A 372 4.52 23.01 27.44
CA ASN A 372 5.91 23.48 27.32
C ASN A 372 6.03 24.95 27.71
N ILE A 373 5.12 25.82 27.25
CA ILE A 373 5.09 27.24 27.63
C ILE A 373 4.87 27.40 29.13
N ALA A 374 3.95 26.62 29.72
CA ALA A 374 3.70 26.65 31.16
C ALA A 374 4.95 26.26 31.96
N ARG A 375 5.65 25.21 31.53
CA ARG A 375 6.92 24.80 32.13
C ARG A 375 7.98 25.88 31.99
N ASP A 376 8.16 26.44 30.80
CA ASP A 376 9.21 27.45 30.55
C ASP A 376 8.94 28.75 31.36
N LEU A 377 7.67 29.15 31.52
CA LEU A 377 7.25 30.25 32.41
C LEU A 377 7.39 29.91 33.90
N GLU A 378 7.14 28.65 34.27
CA GLU A 378 7.33 28.16 35.64
C GLU A 378 8.82 28.10 36.01
N GLU A 379 9.69 27.68 35.08
CA GLU A 379 11.15 27.75 35.19
C GLU A 379 11.66 29.19 35.29
N CYS A 380 11.08 30.13 34.52
CA CYS A 380 11.32 31.57 34.72
C CYS A 380 10.94 32.02 36.14
N ASN A 381 9.81 31.55 36.67
CA ASN A 381 9.29 31.93 37.97
C ASN A 381 10.05 31.30 39.15
N GLN A 382 10.65 30.13 38.96
CA GLN A 382 11.32 29.37 40.02
C GLN A 382 12.80 29.75 40.27
N GLY A 383 13.40 30.63 39.46
CA GLY A 383 14.76 31.13 39.71
C GLY A 383 15.85 30.07 39.50
N TYR A 384 16.39 30.07 38.28
CA TYR A 384 17.54 29.33 37.71
C TYR A 384 18.38 28.38 38.61
N SER A 385 18.44 27.09 38.23
CA SER A 385 19.66 26.27 38.48
C SER A 385 20.02 25.19 37.43
N LEU A 386 19.23 24.92 36.38
CA LEU A 386 19.48 23.72 35.55
C LEU A 386 19.74 23.88 34.04
N LEU A 387 19.67 25.08 33.45
CA LEU A 387 19.77 25.24 31.97
C LEU A 387 21.05 25.89 31.45
N GLN A 388 22.15 25.87 32.22
CA GLN A 388 23.43 26.41 31.74
C GLN A 388 24.18 25.54 30.71
N LYS A 389 23.58 24.48 30.13
CA LYS A 389 24.33 23.55 29.25
C LYS A 389 23.93 23.43 27.79
N GLN A 390 22.84 23.99 27.28
CA GLN A 390 22.56 23.90 25.83
C GLN A 390 21.77 25.11 25.30
N ARG A 391 22.46 26.20 24.94
CA ARG A 391 22.05 26.96 23.75
C ARG A 391 22.66 26.25 22.54
N PRO A 392 21.88 25.68 21.61
CA PRO A 392 22.36 25.50 20.26
C PRO A 392 22.46 26.90 19.65
N THR A 393 23.67 27.43 19.54
CA THR A 393 23.95 28.63 18.76
C THR A 393 23.47 28.42 17.32
N GLY A 394 22.46 29.20 16.90
CA GLY A 394 21.88 29.15 15.56
C GLY A 394 20.38 28.80 15.57
N LEU A 395 19.53 29.79 15.83
CA LEU A 395 18.07 29.65 15.84
C LEU A 395 17.47 30.33 14.61
N GLY A 396 16.84 29.53 13.76
CA GLY A 396 15.57 29.89 13.13
C GLY A 396 14.51 28.89 13.65
N PRO A 397 13.21 29.24 13.59
CA PRO A 397 12.14 28.47 14.22
C PRO A 397 12.04 27.02 13.69
N PRO A 398 11.37 26.09 14.40
CA PRO A 398 11.32 24.65 14.07
C PRO A 398 10.82 24.35 12.64
N ILE A 399 9.96 25.21 12.08
CA ILE A 399 9.51 25.10 10.68
C ILE A 399 10.66 25.28 9.67
N LEU A 400 11.76 25.91 10.07
CA LEU A 400 12.95 26.13 9.24
C LEU A 400 14.16 25.28 9.62
N ARG A 401 14.17 24.58 10.76
CA ARG A 401 15.20 23.53 11.00
C ARG A 401 15.06 22.38 10.01
N ASP A 402 13.83 22.09 9.57
CA ASP A 402 13.54 21.12 8.50
C ASP A 402 13.93 21.64 7.10
N PHE A 403 13.96 22.95 6.88
CA PHE A 403 14.45 23.56 5.64
C PHE A 403 15.98 23.80 5.63
N GLY A 404 16.59 24.05 6.80
CA GLY A 404 18.03 24.26 6.97
C GLY A 404 18.85 22.98 6.78
N ARG A 405 18.35 21.83 7.25
CA ARG A 405 18.93 20.51 6.92
C ARG A 405 18.84 20.18 5.42
N PHE A 406 17.84 20.73 4.73
CA PHE A 406 17.73 20.63 3.27
C PHE A 406 18.85 21.37 2.51
N ARG A 407 19.54 22.31 3.15
CA ARG A 407 20.63 23.10 2.55
C ARG A 407 22.00 22.42 2.66
N SER A 408 22.24 21.61 3.71
CA SER A 408 23.50 20.87 3.89
C SER A 408 23.57 19.59 3.06
N ASP A 409 22.44 18.99 2.72
CA ASP A 409 22.40 17.71 2.00
C ASP A 409 22.51 17.83 0.47
N PHE A 410 22.36 19.05 -0.08
CA PHE A 410 22.41 19.27 -1.53
C PHE A 410 23.82 19.55 -2.08
N GLN A 411 24.81 19.84 -1.23
CA GLN A 411 26.19 20.11 -1.68
C GLN A 411 27.07 18.85 -1.83
N ARG A 412 26.56 17.63 -1.56
CA ARG A 412 27.41 16.43 -1.50
C ARG A 412 26.95 15.19 -2.28
N PHE A 413 26.02 15.26 -3.24
CA PHE A 413 25.70 14.09 -4.08
C PHE A 413 25.55 14.36 -5.59
N PRO A 414 26.22 13.56 -6.47
CA PRO A 414 25.99 13.49 -7.92
C PRO A 414 24.69 12.70 -8.25
N PRO A 415 24.21 12.70 -9.51
CA PRO A 415 22.82 12.95 -9.88
C PRO A 415 21.87 11.78 -9.58
N LEU A 416 20.82 12.05 -8.81
CA LEU A 416 19.65 11.19 -8.58
C LEU A 416 18.72 11.21 -9.80
N SER A 417 19.21 10.70 -10.94
CA SER A 417 18.37 10.29 -12.05
C SER A 417 17.60 9.03 -11.67
N TRP A 418 16.28 9.13 -11.44
CA TRP A 418 15.25 8.08 -11.72
C TRP A 418 13.89 8.27 -11.00
N ARG A 419 13.65 9.35 -10.25
CA ARG A 419 12.43 9.48 -9.44
C ARG A 419 11.38 10.49 -9.91
N TRP A 420 11.66 11.30 -10.92
CA TRP A 420 10.74 12.38 -11.29
C TRP A 420 9.83 12.08 -12.47
N HIS A 421 10.08 11.04 -13.26
CA HIS A 421 9.32 10.60 -14.45
C HIS A 421 7.79 10.37 -14.30
N ARG A 422 7.17 10.70 -13.16
CA ARG A 422 5.83 10.29 -12.74
C ARG A 422 4.74 11.37 -12.82
N ILE A 423 5.05 12.63 -13.11
CA ILE A 423 4.02 13.70 -13.07
C ILE A 423 3.33 13.94 -14.43
N LEU A 424 3.82 13.34 -15.51
CA LEU A 424 3.23 13.49 -16.84
C LEU A 424 2.73 12.19 -17.50
N ARG A 425 2.90 11.07 -16.80
CA ARG A 425 2.48 9.75 -17.29
C ARG A 425 0.96 9.57 -17.48
N PRO A 426 0.04 10.18 -16.70
CA PRO A 426 -1.38 9.84 -16.79
C PRO A 426 -2.05 10.25 -18.10
N GLN A 427 -1.68 11.40 -18.67
CA GLN A 427 -2.31 11.88 -19.91
C GLN A 427 -1.77 11.21 -21.17
N LEU A 428 -0.65 10.49 -21.02
CA LEU A 428 -0.15 9.64 -22.06
C LEU A 428 -0.58 8.19 -21.86
N GLU A 429 -0.31 7.50 -20.76
CA GLU A 429 -0.49 6.03 -20.73
C GLU A 429 -1.85 5.48 -21.18
N GLU A 430 -2.93 6.25 -21.05
CA GLU A 430 -4.29 5.87 -21.43
C GLU A 430 -4.48 5.54 -22.93
N ALA A 431 -3.65 6.04 -23.84
CA ALA A 431 -3.75 5.71 -25.27
C ALA A 431 -2.47 5.15 -25.94
N VAL A 432 -1.37 4.92 -25.19
CA VAL A 432 -0.28 3.98 -25.60
C VAL A 432 -0.78 2.58 -25.35
N LEU A 433 -1.51 2.36 -24.25
CA LEU A 433 -2.04 1.04 -23.90
C LEU A 433 -3.13 0.56 -24.87
N LEU A 434 -3.68 1.43 -25.71
CA LEU A 434 -4.60 1.06 -26.80
C LEU A 434 -3.88 0.56 -28.08
N VAL A 435 -2.59 0.86 -28.28
CA VAL A 435 -1.86 0.52 -29.52
C VAL A 435 -0.75 -0.51 -29.29
N TRP A 436 -0.24 -0.66 -28.06
CA TRP A 436 0.89 -1.56 -27.75
C TRP A 436 0.49 -2.92 -27.15
N ARG A 437 -0.65 -3.45 -27.61
CA ARG A 437 -1.11 -4.81 -27.27
C ARG A 437 -0.79 -5.87 -28.32
N ASP A 438 0.07 -5.55 -29.27
CA ASP A 438 0.69 -6.54 -30.15
C ASP A 438 2.22 -6.39 -30.05
N GLU A 439 2.88 -7.50 -29.73
CA GLU A 439 4.33 -7.73 -29.66
C GLU A 439 5.12 -7.36 -28.37
N GLY A 440 5.36 -8.38 -27.54
CA GLY A 440 6.76 -8.74 -27.19
C GLY A 440 7.34 -8.35 -25.83
N ARG A 441 6.97 -9.13 -24.80
CA ARG A 441 7.74 -9.55 -23.59
C ARG A 441 9.12 -8.90 -23.24
N ARG A 442 9.22 -8.62 -21.92
CA ARG A 442 10.39 -8.61 -20.99
C ARG A 442 11.16 -7.29 -20.80
N SER A 443 11.08 -6.72 -19.59
CA SER A 443 12.18 -6.61 -18.61
C SER A 443 11.98 -5.49 -17.58
N ALA A 444 12.40 -5.77 -16.33
CA ALA A 444 12.82 -4.85 -15.28
C ALA A 444 11.77 -4.25 -14.32
N ASN A 445 11.54 -5.02 -13.25
CA ASN A 445 11.57 -4.56 -11.86
C ASN A 445 12.60 -3.42 -11.65
N ALA A 446 12.15 -2.19 -11.42
CA ALA A 446 12.78 -1.26 -10.48
C ALA A 446 11.94 0.02 -10.33
N SER A 447 11.67 0.35 -9.07
CA SER A 447 11.34 1.70 -8.57
C SER A 447 9.88 2.13 -8.71
N LEU A 448 9.10 1.96 -7.63
CA LEU A 448 8.20 2.98 -7.08
C LEU A 448 7.61 2.54 -5.70
N ARG A 449 8.36 2.83 -4.63
CA ARG A 449 7.81 2.98 -3.27
C ARG A 449 8.17 4.39 -2.77
N MET A 450 7.15 5.21 -2.57
CA MET A 450 7.21 6.41 -1.72
C MET A 450 5.93 6.42 -0.87
N HIS A 451 6.12 6.78 0.40
CA HIS A 451 5.27 6.50 1.54
C HIS A 451 3.86 7.12 1.46
N ARG A 452 2.81 6.30 1.59
CA ARG A 452 1.51 6.73 2.10
C ARG A 452 1.48 6.46 3.61
N LYS A 453 1.46 7.51 4.42
CA LYS A 453 0.87 7.48 5.77
C LYS A 453 -0.36 8.38 5.67
N ASP A 454 -1.54 7.82 5.91
CA ASP A 454 -2.81 8.56 5.94
C ASP A 454 -2.83 9.53 7.14
N PRO A 455 -3.20 10.81 6.96
CA PRO A 455 -3.54 11.68 8.09
C PRO A 455 -4.88 11.26 8.70
N LYS A 456 -4.99 11.22 10.04
CA LYS A 456 -6.25 10.97 10.74
C LYS A 456 -7.12 12.24 10.69
N PHE A 457 -8.42 12.08 10.40
CA PHE A 457 -9.40 13.16 10.37
C PHE A 457 -10.50 12.89 11.40
N GLU A 458 -11.02 13.94 12.01
CA GLU A 458 -12.15 13.89 12.92
C GLU A 458 -13.36 14.60 12.30
N VAL A 459 -14.57 14.09 12.53
CA VAL A 459 -15.80 14.63 11.95
C VAL A 459 -16.49 15.52 12.98
N VAL A 460 -16.56 16.82 12.71
CA VAL A 460 -17.23 17.81 13.56
C VAL A 460 -18.58 18.17 12.93
N ARG A 461 -19.64 18.20 13.75
CA ARG A 461 -20.98 18.57 13.31
C ARG A 461 -21.24 20.04 13.64
N ILE A 462 -21.51 20.85 12.62
CA ILE A 462 -21.92 22.25 12.78
C ILE A 462 -23.29 22.41 12.10
N GLY A 463 -24.32 22.68 12.91
CA GLY A 463 -25.71 22.70 12.45
C GLY A 463 -26.20 21.32 11.97
N ASN A 464 -26.81 21.29 10.78
CA ASN A 464 -27.31 20.06 10.14
C ASN A 464 -26.28 19.36 9.23
N SER A 465 -25.03 19.83 9.22
CA SER A 465 -23.98 19.35 8.32
C SER A 465 -22.77 18.82 9.09
N TYR A 466 -22.07 17.85 8.51
CA TYR A 466 -20.86 17.24 9.06
C TYR A 466 -19.64 17.68 8.26
N TYR A 467 -18.58 18.10 8.95
CA TYR A 467 -17.33 18.59 8.39
C TYR A 467 -16.16 17.72 8.86
N ARG A 468 -15.13 17.54 8.02
CA ARG A 468 -13.91 16.79 8.38
C ARG A 468 -12.79 17.75 8.74
N LYS A 469 -12.33 17.68 9.99
CA LYS A 469 -11.20 18.43 10.55
C LYS A 469 -9.97 17.54 10.54
N LEU A 470 -8.90 18.01 9.91
CA LEU A 470 -7.61 17.32 9.86
C LEU A 470 -6.98 17.35 11.27
N VAL A 471 -6.81 16.19 11.91
CA VAL A 471 -6.18 16.10 13.23
C VAL A 471 -4.68 16.04 13.01
N VAL A 472 -4.01 17.14 13.31
CA VAL A 472 -2.55 17.15 13.41
C VAL A 472 -2.22 16.48 14.74
N ASP A 473 -1.69 15.26 14.68
CA ASP A 473 -1.19 14.54 15.84
C ASP A 473 0.06 15.25 16.37
N GLU A 474 -0.10 16.03 17.44
CA GLU A 474 0.98 16.78 18.08
C GLU A 474 1.99 15.90 18.82
N ASN A 475 1.70 14.60 18.98
CA ASN A 475 2.63 13.66 19.60
C ASN A 475 3.64 13.06 18.60
N LEU A 476 3.54 13.38 17.30
CA LEU A 476 4.52 12.93 16.30
C LEU A 476 5.85 13.70 16.34
N LYS A 477 6.00 14.70 17.23
CA LYS A 477 7.29 15.35 17.53
C LYS A 477 8.04 14.75 18.73
N PHE A 478 7.38 13.98 19.59
CA PHE A 478 8.02 13.49 20.84
C PHE A 478 8.66 12.09 20.74
N LYS A 479 8.43 11.34 19.66
CA LYS A 479 8.93 9.96 19.54
C LYS A 479 10.39 9.78 19.11
N CYS A 480 11.15 10.85 18.86
CA CYS A 480 12.57 10.73 18.52
C CYS A 480 13.52 10.95 19.71
N GLU A 481 13.06 11.53 20.82
CA GLU A 481 13.90 11.72 22.02
C GLU A 481 13.62 10.68 23.12
N GLU A 482 12.40 10.13 23.20
CA GLU A 482 12.05 9.07 24.16
C GLU A 482 12.72 7.72 23.84
N ASN A 483 12.90 7.37 22.55
CA ASN A 483 13.54 6.11 22.14
C ASN A 483 15.04 6.04 22.44
N ARG A 484 15.68 7.13 22.90
CA ARG A 484 17.06 7.08 23.39
C ARG A 484 17.14 6.81 24.89
N ARG A 485 16.09 7.15 25.64
CA ARG A 485 16.03 7.02 27.10
C ARG A 485 15.50 5.66 27.56
N TYR A 486 14.72 4.99 26.70
CA TYR A 486 14.12 3.68 26.98
C TYR A 486 15.12 2.51 27.03
N TYR A 487 16.37 2.72 26.60
CA TYR A 487 17.42 1.69 26.59
C TYR A 487 18.54 1.94 27.61
N GLU A 488 18.49 2.98 28.43
CA GLU A 488 19.51 3.23 29.46
C GLU A 488 19.13 2.63 30.84
N GLU A 489 17.87 2.18 31.03
CA GLU A 489 17.38 1.66 32.31
C GLU A 489 17.23 0.12 32.37
N GLU A 490 17.36 -0.61 31.24
CA GLU A 490 17.27 -2.09 31.17
C GLU A 490 18.64 -2.79 30.89
N GLU A 491 19.74 -2.02 30.75
CA GLU A 491 21.06 -2.55 30.34
C GLU A 491 21.74 -3.48 31.39
N GLU A 492 21.40 -3.40 32.68
CA GLU A 492 22.09 -4.22 33.71
C GLU A 492 21.57 -5.66 33.82
N ASP A 493 20.33 -5.96 33.40
CA ASP A 493 19.73 -7.30 33.48
C ASP A 493 19.81 -8.08 32.15
N GLU A 494 19.73 -7.42 30.98
CA GLU A 494 19.84 -8.08 29.66
C GLU A 494 21.27 -8.54 29.31
N GLU A 495 22.32 -7.84 29.79
CA GLU A 495 23.72 -8.24 29.54
C GLU A 495 24.05 -9.62 30.16
N GLY A 496 23.33 -10.03 31.21
CA GLY A 496 23.48 -11.34 31.87
C GLY A 496 22.88 -12.51 31.08
N GLU A 497 21.69 -12.35 30.47
CA GLU A 497 21.04 -13.42 29.68
C GLU A 497 21.68 -13.59 28.28
N LEU A 498 22.22 -12.51 27.72
CA LEU A 498 22.96 -12.53 26.46
C LEU A 498 24.32 -13.24 26.58
N ASP A 499 24.94 -13.16 27.77
CA ASP A 499 26.22 -13.80 28.07
C ASP A 499 26.17 -15.32 27.96
N ASP A 500 25.01 -15.93 28.29
CA ASP A 500 24.79 -17.38 28.20
C ASP A 500 24.63 -17.90 26.76
N GLN A 501 24.28 -17.02 25.82
CA GLN A 501 24.06 -17.34 24.40
C GLN A 501 25.28 -17.02 23.51
N LEU A 502 26.32 -16.43 24.09
CA LEU A 502 27.55 -16.06 23.41
C LEU A 502 28.54 -17.24 23.38
N ALA A 503 28.91 -17.68 22.18
CA ALA A 503 29.97 -18.67 21.98
C ALA A 503 31.32 -17.99 21.73
N TYR A 504 32.43 -18.53 22.26
CA TYR A 504 33.77 -18.04 21.94
C TYR A 504 34.48 -19.00 20.98
N GLU A 505 34.69 -18.57 19.73
CA GLU A 505 35.26 -19.38 18.66
C GLU A 505 36.42 -18.65 17.98
N GLY A 506 37.61 -19.27 17.97
CA GLY A 506 38.72 -18.79 17.12
C GLY A 506 39.20 -17.36 17.38
N ASP A 507 39.19 -16.92 18.64
CA ASP A 507 39.55 -15.57 19.10
C ASP A 507 38.48 -14.48 18.84
N GLU A 508 37.24 -14.89 18.55
CA GLU A 508 36.09 -14.01 18.41
C GLU A 508 34.88 -14.57 19.20
N TRP A 509 34.07 -13.67 19.75
CA TRP A 509 32.73 -13.99 20.24
C TRP A 509 31.77 -14.12 19.06
N VAL A 510 30.87 -15.09 19.13
CA VAL A 510 29.85 -15.40 18.12
C VAL A 510 28.48 -15.44 18.80
N PHE A 511 27.52 -14.72 18.22
CA PHE A 511 26.13 -14.71 18.67
C PHE A 511 25.19 -15.08 17.53
N ARG A 512 24.24 -15.99 17.79
CA ARG A 512 23.20 -16.38 16.84
C ARG A 512 21.95 -15.58 17.14
N MET A 513 21.62 -14.63 16.27
CA MET A 513 20.43 -13.79 16.40
C MET A 513 19.28 -14.39 15.58
N GLU A 514 18.22 -14.82 16.24
CA GLU A 514 17.04 -15.39 15.58
C GLU A 514 16.21 -14.31 14.90
N MET A 515 15.92 -14.49 13.60
CA MET A 515 15.07 -13.56 12.87
C MET A 515 14.57 -14.12 11.53
N PRO A 516 13.35 -13.76 11.09
CA PRO A 516 12.82 -14.25 9.83
C PRO A 516 13.68 -13.83 8.62
N ALA A 517 13.89 -14.76 7.68
CA ALA A 517 14.71 -14.54 6.48
C ALA A 517 14.25 -13.34 5.61
N ILE A 518 13.00 -12.88 5.74
CA ILE A 518 12.51 -11.68 5.06
C ILE A 518 13.29 -10.41 5.46
N PHE A 519 13.88 -10.39 6.66
CA PHE A 519 14.66 -9.26 7.17
C PHE A 519 16.11 -9.24 6.68
N HIS A 520 16.64 -10.39 6.23
CA HIS A 520 18.03 -10.51 5.75
C HIS A 520 18.34 -9.52 4.62
N LYS A 521 17.37 -9.29 3.72
CA LYS A 521 17.52 -8.32 2.61
C LYS A 521 17.67 -6.87 3.08
N PHE A 522 17.11 -6.51 4.25
CA PHE A 522 17.20 -5.17 4.81
C PHE A 522 18.54 -4.96 5.53
N ILE A 523 19.01 -6.00 6.23
CA ILE A 523 20.33 -6.03 6.87
C ILE A 523 21.43 -5.93 5.82
N VAL A 524 21.35 -6.72 4.75
CA VAL A 524 22.31 -6.62 3.64
C VAL A 524 22.16 -5.26 2.93
N GLY A 525 20.94 -4.91 2.53
CA GLY A 525 20.67 -3.69 1.75
C GLY A 525 21.22 -3.75 0.32
N SER A 526 20.90 -2.72 -0.48
CA SER A 526 21.35 -2.67 -1.88
C SER A 526 22.88 -2.60 -1.96
N ARG A 527 23.50 -3.54 -2.70
CA ARG A 527 24.96 -3.68 -2.82
C ARG A 527 25.68 -3.83 -1.47
N ALA A 528 25.04 -4.49 -0.51
CA ALA A 528 25.57 -4.69 0.85
C ALA A 528 25.83 -3.41 1.65
N ARG A 529 25.28 -2.26 1.24
CA ARG A 529 25.53 -0.95 1.89
C ARG A 529 25.09 -0.89 3.35
N ASN A 530 23.95 -1.49 3.68
CA ASN A 530 23.45 -1.46 5.06
C ASN A 530 24.32 -2.33 5.95
N LYS A 531 24.68 -3.52 5.48
CA LYS A 531 25.61 -4.41 6.18
C LYS A 531 26.95 -3.73 6.45
N GLN A 532 27.57 -3.14 5.42
CA GLN A 532 28.84 -2.43 5.58
C GLN A 532 28.74 -1.27 6.58
N LYS A 533 27.62 -0.55 6.58
CA LYS A 533 27.37 0.53 7.54
C LYS A 533 27.25 -0.01 8.97
N LEU A 534 26.45 -1.06 9.19
CA LEU A 534 26.24 -1.68 10.49
C LEU A 534 27.56 -2.27 11.05
N GLU A 535 28.36 -2.92 10.20
CA GLU A 535 29.68 -3.45 10.58
C GLU A 535 30.67 -2.33 10.91
N MET A 536 30.61 -1.19 10.19
CA MET A 536 31.47 -0.03 10.45
C MET A 536 31.09 0.72 11.75
N GLU A 537 29.80 0.85 12.05
CA GLU A 537 29.31 1.57 13.23
C GLU A 537 29.46 0.75 14.52
N SER A 538 29.29 -0.58 14.46
CA SER A 538 29.39 -1.46 15.63
C SER A 538 30.78 -2.07 15.84
N GLY A 539 31.62 -2.13 14.79
CA GLY A 539 32.87 -2.89 14.81
C GLY A 539 32.68 -4.42 14.84
N CYS A 540 31.45 -4.90 14.67
CA CYS A 540 31.08 -6.32 14.61
C CYS A 540 30.97 -6.78 13.15
N LYS A 541 31.34 -8.02 12.86
CA LYS A 541 31.16 -8.66 11.55
C LYS A 541 29.83 -9.41 11.51
N ILE A 542 29.03 -9.15 10.48
CA ILE A 542 27.71 -9.74 10.30
C ILE A 542 27.79 -10.85 9.24
N VAL A 543 27.36 -12.06 9.58
CA VAL A 543 27.27 -13.19 8.65
C VAL A 543 25.81 -13.52 8.43
N VAL A 544 25.33 -13.19 7.24
CA VAL A 544 23.97 -13.50 6.80
C VAL A 544 24.03 -14.79 5.97
N PRO A 545 23.24 -15.83 6.31
CA PRO A 545 23.16 -17.08 5.55
C PRO A 545 22.82 -16.84 4.08
N LYS A 546 23.23 -17.76 3.21
CA LYS A 546 22.87 -17.66 1.78
C LYS A 546 21.38 -17.86 1.61
N ARG A 547 20.84 -17.28 0.53
CA ARG A 547 19.41 -17.35 0.22
C ARG A 547 18.88 -18.78 0.02
N GLU A 548 19.77 -19.71 -0.30
CA GLU A 548 19.50 -21.14 -0.49
C GLU A 548 19.42 -21.93 0.83
N GLU A 549 20.00 -21.39 1.92
CA GLU A 549 20.09 -22.08 3.22
C GLU A 549 18.81 -21.90 4.07
N LEU A 550 17.92 -20.97 3.69
CA LEU A 550 16.59 -20.74 4.31
C LEU A 550 16.57 -20.70 5.85
N GLU A 551 17.68 -20.28 6.47
CA GLU A 551 17.77 -20.18 7.93
C GLU A 551 17.16 -18.86 8.43
N ASP A 552 16.35 -18.93 9.49
CA ASP A 552 15.78 -17.77 10.19
C ASP A 552 16.75 -17.26 11.27
N ALA A 553 18.00 -16.97 10.89
CA ALA A 553 19.00 -16.41 11.78
C ALA A 553 20.10 -15.62 11.06
N VAL A 554 20.76 -14.73 11.80
CA VAL A 554 21.98 -14.02 11.39
C VAL A 554 23.03 -14.17 12.48
N TYR A 555 24.29 -14.34 12.11
CA TYR A 555 25.39 -14.51 13.06
C TYR A 555 26.21 -13.23 13.20
N LEU A 556 26.46 -12.81 14.43
CA LEU A 556 27.29 -11.66 14.79
C LEU A 556 28.63 -12.15 15.32
N ARG A 557 29.75 -11.58 14.85
CA ARG A 557 31.10 -11.98 15.26
C ARG A 557 31.95 -10.78 15.63
N ALA A 558 32.57 -10.76 16.81
CA ALA A 558 33.44 -9.65 17.22
C ALA A 558 34.46 -10.06 18.29
N ARG A 559 35.52 -9.27 18.49
CA ARG A 559 36.55 -9.55 19.52
C ARG A 559 36.11 -9.16 20.93
N GLN A 560 35.16 -8.23 21.04
CA GLN A 560 34.63 -7.74 22.31
C GLN A 560 33.11 -7.91 22.35
N LYS A 561 32.57 -8.34 23.49
CA LYS A 561 31.13 -8.55 23.69
C LYS A 561 30.31 -7.28 23.42
N GLN A 562 30.80 -6.10 23.83
CA GLN A 562 30.13 -4.82 23.59
C GLN A 562 29.84 -4.54 22.11
N GLN A 563 30.70 -5.02 21.20
CA GLN A 563 30.52 -4.85 19.76
C GLN A 563 29.33 -5.69 19.25
N ILE A 564 29.09 -6.86 19.85
CA ILE A 564 27.92 -7.69 19.55
C ILE A 564 26.65 -7.03 20.06
N TYR A 565 26.64 -6.50 21.29
CA TYR A 565 25.48 -5.80 21.87
C TYR A 565 25.09 -4.58 21.04
N SER A 566 26.08 -3.74 20.70
CA SER A 566 25.87 -2.58 19.82
C SER A 566 25.34 -2.99 18.44
N CYS A 567 25.85 -4.08 17.86
CA CYS A 567 25.39 -4.58 16.56
C CYS A 567 23.96 -5.15 16.61
N LYS A 568 23.62 -5.93 17.65
CA LYS A 568 22.28 -6.46 17.89
C LYS A 568 21.25 -5.32 17.95
N ALA A 569 21.49 -4.31 18.79
CA ALA A 569 20.59 -3.16 18.95
C ALA A 569 20.39 -2.39 17.64
N LEU A 570 21.45 -2.19 16.83
CA LEU A 570 21.35 -1.52 15.53
C LEU A 570 20.54 -2.33 14.51
N ILE A 571 20.65 -3.67 14.52
CA ILE A 571 19.87 -4.53 13.64
C ILE A 571 18.40 -4.58 14.08
N GLU A 572 18.11 -4.66 15.38
CA GLU A 572 16.74 -4.64 15.92
C GLU A 572 16.01 -3.35 15.53
N LEU A 573 16.65 -2.18 15.74
CA LEU A 573 16.11 -0.89 15.35
C LEU A 573 15.84 -0.79 13.82
N LEU A 574 16.72 -1.40 13.01
CA LEU A 574 16.53 -1.47 11.57
C LEU A 574 15.31 -2.34 11.21
N CYS A 575 15.17 -3.50 11.85
CA CYS A 575 14.07 -4.42 11.61
C CYS A 575 12.73 -3.79 11.99
N GLU A 576 12.61 -3.15 13.17
CA GLU A 576 11.39 -2.45 13.59
C GLU A 576 10.96 -1.38 12.57
N LYS A 577 11.92 -0.59 12.09
CA LYS A 577 11.67 0.46 11.09
C LYS A 577 11.19 -0.10 9.75
N GLU A 578 11.72 -1.25 9.34
CA GLU A 578 11.36 -1.89 8.07
C GLU A 578 10.08 -2.73 8.18
N GLU A 579 9.77 -3.27 9.36
CA GLU A 579 8.54 -4.04 9.64
C GLU A 579 7.28 -3.21 9.35
N ALA A 580 7.29 -1.92 9.67
CA ALA A 580 6.21 -0.98 9.34
C ALA A 580 5.86 -0.95 7.83
N LYS A 581 6.80 -1.35 6.95
CA LYS A 581 6.64 -1.37 5.49
C LYS A 581 6.23 -2.74 4.94
N LEU A 582 6.18 -3.77 5.77
CA LEU A 582 5.69 -5.10 5.41
C LEU A 582 4.15 -5.11 5.38
N GLU A 583 3.58 -5.90 4.48
CA GLU A 583 2.13 -6.08 4.38
C GLU A 583 1.64 -7.02 5.49
N TYR A 584 0.42 -6.80 5.97
CA TYR A 584 -0.24 -7.72 6.89
C TYR A 584 -0.46 -9.08 6.20
N THR A 585 -0.10 -10.15 6.89
CA THR A 585 -0.21 -11.52 6.37
C THR A 585 -1.48 -12.21 6.87
N HIS A 586 -1.92 -11.88 8.08
CA HIS A 586 -3.05 -12.51 8.75
C HIS A 586 -3.94 -11.45 9.42
N PHE A 587 -5.15 -11.85 9.79
CA PHE A 587 -6.05 -11.02 10.58
C PHE A 587 -6.99 -11.90 11.41
N ILE A 588 -7.55 -11.34 12.48
CA ILE A 588 -8.55 -11.95 13.35
C ILE A 588 -9.84 -11.18 13.17
N SER A 589 -10.95 -11.89 13.03
CA SER A 589 -12.25 -11.31 12.70
C SER A 589 -13.42 -12.03 13.33
N VAL A 590 -14.53 -11.31 13.52
CA VAL A 590 -15.83 -11.88 13.88
C VAL A 590 -16.67 -12.06 12.61
N PRO A 591 -17.02 -13.29 12.20
CA PRO A 591 -17.83 -13.53 11.02
C PRO A 591 -19.28 -13.07 11.22
N LEU A 592 -19.84 -12.40 10.21
CA LEU A 592 -21.26 -11.99 10.14
C LEU A 592 -22.08 -12.89 9.21
N ALA A 593 -21.43 -13.82 8.52
CA ALA A 593 -22.02 -14.68 7.50
C ALA A 593 -22.99 -15.75 8.04
N HIS A 594 -23.09 -15.92 9.36
CA HIS A 594 -23.93 -16.94 9.98
C HIS A 594 -25.43 -16.59 9.97
N ASP A 595 -25.81 -15.35 9.67
CA ASP A 595 -27.22 -14.92 9.62
C ASP A 595 -27.74 -14.90 8.18
N ASP A 596 -28.73 -15.76 7.90
CA ASP A 596 -29.35 -15.88 6.58
C ASP A 596 -30.04 -14.61 6.11
N LYS A 597 -30.66 -13.86 7.03
CA LYS A 597 -31.39 -12.62 6.68
C LYS A 597 -30.41 -11.52 6.30
N PHE A 598 -29.29 -11.39 7.01
CA PHE A 598 -28.24 -10.46 6.67
C PHE A 598 -27.67 -10.76 5.29
N ARG A 599 -27.40 -12.04 5.00
CA ARG A 599 -26.89 -12.45 3.69
C ARG A 599 -27.87 -12.11 2.57
N GLN A 600 -29.14 -12.47 2.73
CA GLN A 600 -30.19 -12.14 1.76
C GLN A 600 -30.31 -10.64 1.52
N LEU A 601 -30.21 -9.81 2.56
CA LEU A 601 -30.30 -8.35 2.42
C LEU A 601 -29.07 -7.75 1.71
N VAL A 602 -27.87 -8.26 1.97
CA VAL A 602 -26.66 -7.85 1.26
C VAL A 602 -26.72 -8.27 -0.22
N ASP A 603 -27.21 -9.48 -0.50
CA ASP A 603 -27.36 -9.99 -1.86
C ASP A 603 -28.46 -9.23 -2.63
N GLN A 604 -29.60 -8.93 -1.99
CA GLN A 604 -30.65 -8.09 -2.58
C GLN A 604 -30.15 -6.68 -2.90
N PHE A 605 -29.39 -6.06 -1.98
CA PHE A 605 -28.80 -4.75 -2.25
C PHE A 605 -27.87 -4.76 -3.45
N ARG A 606 -27.04 -5.81 -3.58
CA ARG A 606 -26.17 -6.00 -4.74
C ARG A 606 -27.00 -6.06 -6.03
N GLU A 607 -28.07 -6.85 -6.05
CA GLU A 607 -28.97 -6.96 -7.21
C GLU A 607 -29.60 -5.61 -7.56
N ASP A 608 -30.17 -4.91 -6.57
CA ASP A 608 -30.83 -3.62 -6.76
C ASP A 608 -29.88 -2.55 -7.33
N VAL A 609 -28.63 -2.51 -6.86
CA VAL A 609 -27.64 -1.54 -7.34
C VAL A 609 -27.16 -1.90 -8.75
N VAL A 610 -26.90 -3.18 -9.04
CA VAL A 610 -26.46 -3.62 -10.38
C VAL A 610 -27.56 -3.41 -11.42
N LEU A 611 -28.82 -3.68 -11.09
CA LEU A 611 -29.97 -3.47 -11.98
C LEU A 611 -30.13 -2.01 -12.41
N GLN A 612 -29.75 -1.07 -11.55
CA GLN A 612 -29.85 0.37 -11.81
C GLN A 612 -28.73 0.92 -12.71
N ARG A 613 -27.71 0.10 -13.04
CA ARG A 613 -26.61 0.44 -13.97
C ARG A 613 -25.89 1.75 -13.64
N PHE A 614 -25.53 1.95 -12.37
CA PHE A 614 -24.71 3.09 -11.97
C PHE A 614 -23.34 3.09 -12.67
N THR A 615 -22.87 4.28 -13.04
CA THR A 615 -21.61 4.46 -13.77
C THR A 615 -20.41 4.07 -12.89
N GLY A 616 -19.56 3.16 -13.37
CA GLY A 616 -18.37 2.70 -12.63
C GLY A 616 -18.64 1.67 -11.53
N ILE A 617 -19.88 1.21 -11.35
CA ILE A 617 -20.23 0.15 -10.40
C ILE A 617 -20.48 -1.15 -11.15
N ASP A 618 -19.61 -2.14 -10.92
CA ASP A 618 -19.72 -3.50 -11.45
C ASP A 618 -20.02 -4.51 -10.33
N ALA A 619 -20.69 -5.62 -10.67
CA ALA A 619 -21.04 -6.66 -9.70
C ALA A 619 -19.82 -7.29 -9.01
N SER A 620 -18.61 -7.15 -9.55
CA SER A 620 -17.35 -7.67 -9.00
C SER A 620 -16.81 -6.87 -7.81
N ILE A 621 -17.18 -5.60 -7.65
CA ILE A 621 -16.69 -4.78 -6.53
C ILE A 621 -17.44 -5.08 -5.22
N PHE A 622 -18.54 -5.83 -5.27
CA PHE A 622 -19.32 -6.19 -4.09
C PHE A 622 -18.65 -7.29 -3.29
N MET A 623 -18.60 -7.12 -1.97
CA MET A 623 -18.18 -8.16 -1.06
C MET A 623 -19.21 -9.29 -1.05
N PRO A 624 -18.79 -10.55 -1.21
CA PRO A 624 -19.70 -11.68 -1.04
C PRO A 624 -20.30 -11.68 0.36
N SER A 625 -21.62 -11.83 0.45
CA SER A 625 -22.38 -11.89 1.71
C SER A 625 -21.80 -12.91 2.71
N ARG A 626 -21.26 -14.02 2.22
CA ARG A 626 -20.59 -15.07 3.01
C ARG A 626 -19.20 -14.74 3.57
N ARG A 627 -18.59 -13.63 3.18
CA ARG A 627 -17.29 -13.17 3.71
C ARG A 627 -17.42 -11.92 4.56
N MET A 628 -18.64 -11.52 4.88
CA MET A 628 -18.89 -10.38 5.75
C MET A 628 -18.37 -10.69 7.14
N HIS A 629 -17.54 -9.80 7.68
CA HIS A 629 -16.93 -9.94 8.99
C HIS A 629 -16.60 -8.55 9.56
N PHE A 630 -16.41 -8.49 10.87
CA PHE A 630 -15.72 -7.38 11.54
C PHE A 630 -14.28 -7.77 11.80
N THR A 631 -13.33 -6.93 11.40
CA THR A 631 -11.91 -7.15 11.71
C THR A 631 -11.58 -6.65 13.11
N LEU A 632 -10.96 -7.49 13.94
CA LEU A 632 -10.53 -7.16 15.29
C LEU A 632 -9.03 -6.81 15.37
N CYS A 633 -8.18 -7.56 14.65
CA CYS A 633 -6.74 -7.38 14.67
C CYS A 633 -6.10 -7.80 13.34
N MET A 634 -5.12 -7.04 12.87
CA MET A 634 -4.28 -7.33 11.71
C MET A 634 -2.87 -7.71 12.18
N LEU A 635 -2.32 -8.78 11.63
CA LEU A 635 -1.11 -9.45 12.10
C LEU A 635 -0.04 -9.55 11.00
N LYS A 636 1.23 -9.47 11.41
CA LYS A 636 2.42 -9.59 10.56
C LYS A 636 3.26 -10.78 11.01
N LEU A 637 2.76 -11.97 10.70
CA LEU A 637 3.47 -13.23 10.99
C LEU A 637 4.30 -13.59 9.75
N HIS A 638 5.62 -13.61 9.92
CA HIS A 638 6.59 -13.76 8.83
C HIS A 638 7.48 -15.00 8.96
N SER A 639 7.40 -15.74 10.06
CA SER A 639 8.03 -17.04 10.25
C SER A 639 7.04 -18.10 10.74
N HIS A 640 7.40 -19.37 10.58
CA HIS A 640 6.63 -20.48 11.12
C HIS A 640 6.56 -20.43 12.65
N ALA A 641 7.64 -20.05 13.32
CA ALA A 641 7.68 -19.89 14.78
C ALA A 641 6.65 -18.86 15.28
N GLN A 642 6.54 -17.71 14.62
CA GLN A 642 5.52 -16.70 14.96
C GLN A 642 4.08 -17.20 14.74
N VAL A 643 3.87 -18.09 13.75
CA VAL A 643 2.56 -18.70 13.51
C VAL A 643 2.22 -19.70 14.61
N GLU A 644 3.16 -20.55 15.03
CA GLU A 644 2.92 -21.48 16.14
C GLU A 644 2.70 -20.74 17.46
N GLU A 645 3.52 -19.72 17.75
CA GLU A 645 3.36 -18.87 18.93
C GLU A 645 1.99 -18.15 18.94
N MET A 646 1.51 -17.70 17.78
CA MET A 646 0.16 -17.13 17.66
C MET A 646 -0.94 -18.17 17.91
N LYS A 647 -0.77 -19.43 17.48
CA LYS A 647 -1.74 -20.50 17.76
C LYS A 647 -1.83 -20.76 19.26
N GLU A 648 -0.70 -20.80 19.95
CA GLU A 648 -0.66 -20.95 21.41
C GLU A 648 -1.33 -19.75 22.10
N ALA A 649 -1.01 -18.53 21.69
CA ALA A 649 -1.65 -17.32 22.22
C ALA A 649 -3.18 -17.34 22.02
N LEU A 650 -3.68 -17.83 20.89
CA LEU A 650 -5.11 -17.98 20.65
C LEU A 650 -5.77 -19.05 21.54
N ASN A 651 -5.07 -20.16 21.81
CA ASN A 651 -5.55 -21.19 22.73
C ASN A 651 -5.65 -20.64 24.17
N ASP A 652 -4.64 -19.90 24.62
CA ASP A 652 -4.63 -19.23 25.92
C ASP A 652 -5.75 -18.21 26.04
N LEU A 653 -5.94 -17.39 25.00
CA LEU A 653 -7.05 -16.46 24.94
C LEU A 653 -8.40 -17.18 25.06
N SER A 654 -8.59 -18.26 24.32
CA SER A 654 -9.82 -19.06 24.40
C SER A 654 -10.07 -19.57 25.82
N ALA A 655 -9.03 -20.04 26.51
CA ALA A 655 -9.12 -20.47 27.91
C ALA A 655 -9.49 -19.30 28.85
N ARG A 656 -8.85 -18.13 28.69
CA ARG A 656 -9.14 -16.90 29.47
C ARG A 656 -10.59 -16.43 29.28
N LEU A 657 -11.06 -16.41 28.04
CA LEU A 657 -12.42 -15.97 27.70
C LEU A 657 -13.48 -16.96 28.22
N SER A 658 -13.20 -18.26 28.16
CA SER A 658 -14.09 -19.31 28.67
C SER A 658 -14.32 -19.22 30.19
N ALA A 659 -13.40 -18.59 30.94
CA ALA A 659 -13.54 -18.36 32.37
C ALA A 659 -14.41 -17.14 32.72
N THR A 660 -14.72 -16.27 31.75
CA THR A 660 -15.47 -15.02 31.96
C THR A 660 -16.94 -15.23 31.58
N SER A 661 -17.86 -14.98 32.51
CA SER A 661 -19.31 -15.30 32.38
C SER A 661 -20.07 -14.56 31.28
N ASP A 662 -19.43 -13.59 30.63
CA ASP A 662 -20.04 -12.76 29.59
C ASP A 662 -19.81 -13.29 28.16
N TYR A 663 -18.75 -14.10 27.96
CA TYR A 663 -18.44 -14.75 26.69
C TYR A 663 -19.17 -16.09 26.59
N GLY A 664 -19.94 -16.30 25.52
CA GLY A 664 -20.88 -17.42 25.40
C GLY A 664 -22.33 -17.00 25.14
N ARG A 665 -22.68 -15.74 25.44
CA ARG A 665 -24.04 -15.20 25.24
C ARG A 665 -24.20 -14.47 23.91
N PRO A 666 -25.40 -14.55 23.31
CA PRO A 666 -25.69 -13.83 22.09
C PRO A 666 -25.70 -12.30 22.24
N VAL A 667 -25.09 -11.58 21.29
CA VAL A 667 -25.12 -10.10 21.22
C VAL A 667 -25.83 -9.58 19.97
N ALA A 668 -26.60 -8.50 20.11
CA ALA A 668 -27.31 -7.89 18.98
C ALA A 668 -26.50 -6.84 18.22
N ALA A 669 -26.28 -7.12 16.93
CA ALA A 669 -25.84 -6.15 15.94
C ALA A 669 -27.04 -5.49 15.25
N HIS A 670 -26.91 -4.18 15.02
CA HIS A 670 -27.85 -3.26 14.40
C HIS A 670 -27.12 -2.54 13.24
N MET A 671 -26.99 -3.25 12.14
CA MET A 671 -26.29 -2.75 10.95
C MET A 671 -27.16 -1.68 10.25
N ARG A 672 -26.66 -0.45 10.13
CA ARG A 672 -27.43 0.65 9.51
C ARG A 672 -26.57 1.56 8.64
N GLY A 673 -27.14 1.91 7.50
CA GLY A 673 -26.67 2.95 6.60
C GLY A 673 -25.50 2.52 5.73
N LEU A 674 -25.11 3.42 4.84
CA LEU A 674 -23.92 3.26 4.02
C LEU A 674 -22.91 4.33 4.35
N HIS A 675 -21.66 3.91 4.42
CA HIS A 675 -20.53 4.75 4.77
C HIS A 675 -19.39 4.51 3.77
N ILE A 676 -18.57 5.54 3.59
CA ILE A 676 -17.43 5.53 2.68
C ILE A 676 -16.15 5.81 3.46
N MET A 677 -15.04 5.19 3.03
CA MET A 677 -13.73 5.40 3.68
C MET A 677 -13.06 6.72 3.26
N THR A 678 -13.59 7.38 2.23
CA THR A 678 -13.12 8.66 1.67
C THR A 678 -14.07 9.81 2.01
N ASP A 679 -13.61 11.05 1.83
CA ASP A 679 -14.38 12.28 2.08
C ASP A 679 -15.31 12.61 0.91
N ASP A 680 -14.88 12.23 -0.28
CA ASP A 680 -15.54 12.54 -1.54
C ASP A 680 -16.41 11.36 -2.00
N PRO A 681 -17.75 11.51 -2.07
CA PRO A 681 -18.66 10.47 -2.56
C PRO A 681 -18.58 10.29 -4.08
N THR A 682 -17.95 11.19 -4.83
CA THR A 682 -17.77 11.08 -6.29
C THR A 682 -16.59 10.20 -6.69
N SER A 683 -15.69 9.91 -5.73
CA SER A 683 -14.51 9.07 -5.94
C SER A 683 -14.31 8.11 -4.76
N VAL A 684 -15.13 7.05 -4.74
CA VAL A 684 -15.18 6.06 -3.65
C VAL A 684 -14.55 4.74 -4.08
N GLY A 685 -13.63 4.24 -3.26
CA GLY A 685 -13.04 2.90 -3.44
C GLY A 685 -13.59 1.84 -2.49
N VAL A 686 -14.24 2.25 -1.39
CA VAL A 686 -14.79 1.32 -0.37
C VAL A 686 -16.09 1.87 0.19
N VAL A 687 -17.15 1.06 0.14
CA VAL A 687 -18.44 1.29 0.81
C VAL A 687 -18.61 0.21 1.88
N TYR A 688 -19.04 0.60 3.07
CA TYR A 688 -19.24 -0.31 4.20
C TYR A 688 -20.50 0.06 4.99
N THR A 689 -21.00 -0.89 5.77
CA THR A 689 -22.00 -0.65 6.81
C THR A 689 -21.35 -0.83 8.18
N THR A 690 -21.89 -0.16 9.19
CA THR A 690 -21.43 -0.27 10.59
C THR A 690 -22.60 -0.64 11.49
N ASP A 691 -22.25 -1.22 12.63
CA ASP A 691 -23.15 -1.30 13.77
C ASP A 691 -23.17 0.05 14.53
N ARG A 692 -24.29 0.36 15.20
CA ARG A 692 -24.41 1.51 16.12
C ARG A 692 -24.74 1.11 17.55
N SER A 693 -24.67 -0.18 17.89
CA SER A 693 -24.96 -0.71 19.21
C SER A 693 -23.75 -0.56 20.13
N SER A 694 -23.89 0.26 21.18
CA SER A 694 -22.86 0.35 22.22
C SER A 694 -22.59 -1.00 22.89
N ALA A 695 -23.59 -1.89 22.95
CA ALA A 695 -23.42 -3.23 23.53
C ALA A 695 -22.46 -4.12 22.74
N LEU A 696 -22.52 -4.09 21.40
CA LEU A 696 -21.60 -4.87 20.56
C LEU A 696 -20.21 -4.24 20.54
N GLN A 697 -20.15 -2.92 20.39
CA GLN A 697 -18.88 -2.17 20.44
C GLN A 697 -18.11 -2.44 21.73
N ASN A 698 -18.77 -2.34 22.89
CA ASN A 698 -18.13 -2.58 24.19
C ASN A 698 -17.60 -4.02 24.32
N ARG A 699 -18.34 -5.03 23.86
CA ARG A 699 -17.89 -6.42 23.93
C ARG A 699 -16.71 -6.69 23.01
N LEU A 700 -16.73 -6.15 21.79
CA LEU A 700 -15.62 -6.33 20.85
C LEU A 700 -14.38 -5.53 21.25
N ASN A 701 -14.54 -4.37 21.89
CA ASN A 701 -13.44 -3.65 22.53
C ASN A 701 -12.82 -4.50 23.64
N ALA A 702 -13.62 -5.05 24.55
CA ALA A 702 -13.11 -5.89 25.65
C ALA A 702 -12.38 -7.15 25.13
N LEU A 703 -12.92 -7.79 24.09
CA LEU A 703 -12.27 -8.93 23.44
C LEU A 703 -10.93 -8.54 22.83
N ALA A 704 -10.91 -7.42 22.09
CA ALA A 704 -9.70 -6.91 21.47
C ALA A 704 -8.65 -6.52 22.51
N ASP A 705 -9.03 -5.88 23.62
CA ASP A 705 -8.12 -5.53 24.71
C ASP A 705 -7.44 -6.77 25.31
N ASN A 706 -8.20 -7.85 25.56
CA ASN A 706 -7.65 -9.13 26.04
C ASN A 706 -6.71 -9.79 25.03
N MET A 707 -7.08 -9.77 23.74
CA MET A 707 -6.20 -10.26 22.67
C MET A 707 -4.89 -9.48 22.64
N PHE A 708 -4.99 -8.16 22.72
CA PHE A 708 -3.87 -7.25 22.59
C PHE A 708 -2.87 -7.37 23.72
N GLU A 709 -3.35 -7.41 24.97
CA GLU A 709 -2.50 -7.62 26.14
C GLU A 709 -1.69 -8.93 26.00
N LEU A 710 -2.36 -10.00 25.59
CA LEU A 710 -1.71 -11.32 25.43
C LEU A 710 -0.72 -11.34 24.27
N PHE A 711 -1.07 -10.79 23.11
CA PHE A 711 -0.20 -10.82 21.93
C PHE A 711 1.01 -9.89 22.09
N GLN A 712 0.85 -8.78 22.82
CA GLN A 712 1.96 -7.90 23.15
C GLN A 712 2.93 -8.58 24.11
N ALA A 713 2.42 -9.24 25.16
CA ALA A 713 3.24 -10.00 26.11
C ALA A 713 4.05 -11.13 25.44
N ARG A 714 3.56 -11.67 24.32
CA ARG A 714 4.23 -12.72 23.52
C ARG A 714 5.03 -12.17 22.33
N ASN A 715 5.27 -10.85 22.26
CA ASN A 715 6.00 -10.19 21.15
C ASN A 715 5.44 -10.46 19.75
N LEU A 716 4.14 -10.74 19.63
CA LEU A 716 3.44 -11.02 18.37
C LEU A 716 2.90 -9.74 17.71
N VAL A 717 2.68 -8.67 18.49
CA VAL A 717 2.17 -7.38 18.01
C VAL A 717 2.85 -6.24 18.78
N SER A 718 3.41 -5.26 18.05
CA SER A 718 4.01 -4.07 18.67
C SER A 718 2.97 -3.00 19.06
N SER A 719 3.29 -2.22 20.09
CA SER A 719 2.47 -1.07 20.57
C SER A 719 2.16 -0.06 19.46
N GLN A 720 3.08 0.11 18.51
CA GLN A 720 2.89 1.01 17.36
C GLN A 720 1.91 0.43 16.34
N SER A 721 2.01 -0.88 16.03
CA SER A 721 1.06 -1.58 15.16
C SER A 721 -0.35 -1.50 15.74
N LEU A 722 -0.47 -1.69 17.06
CA LEU A 722 -1.74 -1.64 17.79
C LEU A 722 -2.46 -0.29 17.68
N ASN A 723 -1.76 0.80 18.00
CA ASN A 723 -2.31 2.16 17.96
C ASN A 723 -2.75 2.61 16.56
N SER A 724 -2.19 2.00 15.51
CA SER A 724 -2.58 2.28 14.12
C SER A 724 -3.89 1.61 13.71
N GLN A 725 -4.32 0.57 14.43
CA GLN A 725 -5.50 -0.25 14.09
C GLN A 725 -6.77 0.15 14.86
N ARG A 726 -6.67 1.07 15.83
CA ARG A 726 -7.81 1.56 16.65
C ARG A 726 -8.19 3.00 16.32
N VAL A 727 -9.44 3.34 16.60
CA VAL A 727 -10.01 4.70 16.42
C VAL A 727 -10.33 5.27 17.81
N LEU A 728 -10.30 6.59 17.97
CA LEU A 728 -10.78 7.20 19.22
C LEU A 728 -12.29 6.99 19.34
N SER A 729 -12.74 6.66 20.55
CA SER A 729 -14.15 6.60 20.95
C SER A 729 -14.84 7.93 20.73
N SER A 730 -16.17 7.91 20.70
CA SER A 730 -17.00 9.12 20.51
C SER A 730 -16.82 10.19 21.58
N ASP A 731 -16.32 9.84 22.76
CA ASP A 731 -15.99 10.77 23.85
C ASP A 731 -14.52 11.22 23.83
N GLY A 732 -13.71 10.68 22.91
CA GLY A 732 -12.29 10.99 22.75
C GLY A 732 -11.38 10.41 23.84
N GLN A 733 -11.90 9.60 24.77
CA GLN A 733 -11.16 9.19 25.97
C GLN A 733 -10.41 7.86 25.81
N HIS A 734 -10.98 6.92 25.03
CA HIS A 734 -10.42 5.57 24.88
C HIS A 734 -10.33 5.13 23.42
N ALA A 735 -9.44 4.19 23.11
CA ALA A 735 -9.31 3.64 21.76
C ALA A 735 -10.27 2.46 21.55
N GLU A 736 -10.98 2.43 20.43
CA GLU A 736 -11.98 1.41 20.08
C GLU A 736 -11.62 0.67 18.79
N VAL A 737 -12.10 -0.58 18.67
CA VAL A 737 -12.00 -1.30 17.40
C VAL A 737 -12.88 -0.67 16.34
N LYS A 738 -12.35 -0.52 15.12
CA LYS A 738 -13.09 0.04 13.99
C LYS A 738 -14.09 -0.97 13.44
N LEU A 739 -15.31 -1.00 13.98
CA LEU A 739 -16.37 -1.86 13.46
C LEU A 739 -16.84 -1.39 12.09
N HIS A 740 -16.48 -2.15 11.06
CA HIS A 740 -16.96 -1.93 9.71
C HIS A 740 -17.09 -3.26 8.99
N ALA A 741 -18.23 -3.47 8.33
CA ALA A 741 -18.44 -4.59 7.45
C ALA A 741 -18.45 -4.06 6.01
N THR A 742 -17.40 -4.37 5.26
CA THR A 742 -17.21 -3.85 3.89
C THR A 742 -18.25 -4.46 2.95
N LEU A 743 -19.04 -3.63 2.27
CA LEU A 743 -20.06 -4.05 1.30
C LEU A 743 -19.55 -3.96 -0.14
N MET A 744 -18.76 -2.94 -0.46
CA MET A 744 -18.15 -2.76 -1.77
C MET A 744 -16.70 -2.32 -1.60
N ASN A 745 -15.81 -2.83 -2.44
CA ASN A 745 -14.42 -2.43 -2.47
C ASN A 745 -13.85 -2.69 -3.87
N THR A 746 -13.41 -1.63 -4.52
CA THR A 746 -12.89 -1.66 -5.89
C THR A 746 -11.61 -2.46 -6.05
N LYS A 747 -10.93 -2.84 -4.95
CA LYS A 747 -9.85 -3.83 -4.97
C LYS A 747 -10.33 -5.21 -5.49
N TYR A 748 -11.63 -5.48 -5.43
CA TYR A 748 -12.23 -6.73 -5.93
C TYR A 748 -12.75 -6.61 -7.37
N ALA A 749 -12.66 -5.42 -7.99
CA ALA A 749 -13.03 -5.25 -9.39
C ALA A 749 -12.29 -6.28 -10.25
N ARG A 750 -13.05 -7.11 -10.99
CA ARG A 750 -12.47 -7.93 -12.05
C ARG A 750 -12.10 -6.96 -13.16
N SER A 751 -10.83 -6.61 -13.30
CA SER A 751 -10.39 -5.87 -14.50
C SER A 751 -10.77 -6.72 -15.71
N ARG A 752 -11.46 -6.13 -16.70
CA ARG A 752 -11.80 -6.83 -17.96
C ARG A 752 -10.58 -7.25 -18.79
N PHE A 753 -9.37 -7.04 -18.26
CA PHE A 753 -8.13 -7.52 -18.81
C PHE A 753 -7.13 -7.79 -17.68
N GLU A 754 -6.51 -8.96 -17.69
CA GLU A 754 -5.41 -9.34 -16.81
C GLU A 754 -4.17 -8.46 -17.03
N GLU A 755 -4.12 -7.32 -16.34
CA GLU A 755 -2.90 -6.66 -15.90
C GLU A 755 -3.28 -5.90 -14.64
N ARG A 756 -2.89 -6.42 -13.46
CA ARG A 756 -3.12 -5.77 -12.16
C ARG A 756 -2.41 -4.41 -12.14
N SER A 757 -3.15 -3.34 -12.47
CA SER A 757 -2.72 -1.97 -12.21
C SER A 757 -2.65 -1.75 -10.69
N SER A 758 -1.70 -0.93 -10.23
CA SER A 758 -1.51 -0.65 -8.80
C SER A 758 -2.34 0.54 -8.29
N GLU A 759 -3.16 1.15 -9.15
CA GLU A 759 -4.10 2.21 -8.77
C GLU A 759 -5.48 1.62 -8.52
N ARG A 760 -6.03 1.93 -7.34
CA ARG A 760 -7.32 1.45 -6.88
C ARG A 760 -8.39 2.24 -7.66
N GLU A 761 -9.13 1.58 -8.55
CA GLU A 761 -10.26 2.19 -9.26
C GLU A 761 -11.23 2.82 -8.24
N THR A 762 -11.89 3.93 -8.60
CA THR A 762 -12.92 4.57 -7.77
C THR A 762 -14.19 4.77 -8.60
N PHE A 763 -15.33 4.89 -7.92
CA PHE A 763 -16.61 5.14 -8.57
C PHE A 763 -17.39 6.23 -7.83
N ASP A 764 -18.35 6.85 -8.53
CA ASP A 764 -19.27 7.82 -7.93
C ASP A 764 -20.37 7.09 -7.17
N ALA A 765 -20.32 7.18 -5.84
CA ALA A 765 -21.31 6.61 -4.94
C ALA A 765 -22.37 7.63 -4.51
N SER A 766 -22.38 8.87 -5.02
CA SER A 766 -23.26 9.96 -4.53
C SER A 766 -24.75 9.58 -4.59
N VAL A 767 -25.20 9.04 -5.72
CA VAL A 767 -26.59 8.59 -5.91
C VAL A 767 -26.91 7.34 -5.09
N LEU A 768 -25.90 6.49 -4.86
CA LEU A 768 -26.01 5.29 -4.04
C LEU A 768 -26.13 5.65 -2.54
N MET A 769 -25.40 6.67 -2.08
CA MET A 769 -25.54 7.25 -0.73
C MET A 769 -26.88 7.94 -0.55
N GLU A 770 -27.38 8.66 -1.55
CA GLU A 770 -28.69 9.32 -1.48
C GLU A 770 -29.84 8.31 -1.34
N ARG A 771 -29.82 7.23 -2.14
CA ARG A 771 -30.89 6.23 -2.17
C ARG A 771 -30.83 5.23 -1.04
N PHE A 772 -29.63 4.76 -0.70
CA PHE A 772 -29.43 3.63 0.23
C PHE A 772 -28.67 4.03 1.51
N GLY A 773 -28.27 5.29 1.67
CA GLY A 773 -27.49 5.76 2.82
C GLY A 773 -28.20 5.62 4.17
N GLN A 774 -29.54 5.53 4.18
CA GLN A 774 -30.33 5.33 5.40
C GLN A 774 -30.88 3.90 5.55
N THR A 775 -30.56 2.99 4.63
CA THR A 775 -31.06 1.61 4.62
C THR A 775 -30.76 0.92 5.95
N LEU A 776 -31.77 0.26 6.51
CA LEU A 776 -31.62 -0.58 7.69
C LEU A 776 -31.28 -2.00 7.21
N TRP A 777 -30.06 -2.46 7.49
CA TRP A 777 -29.58 -3.76 7.07
C TRP A 777 -29.97 -4.85 8.05
N LEU A 778 -30.06 -4.56 9.35
CA LEU A 778 -30.55 -5.52 10.34
C LEU A 778 -31.06 -4.81 11.60
N LYS A 779 -32.13 -5.34 12.22
CA LYS A 779 -32.78 -4.71 13.39
C LYS A 779 -32.42 -5.34 14.75
N SER A 780 -31.86 -6.56 14.79
CA SER A 780 -31.31 -7.20 16.00
C SER A 780 -30.66 -8.56 15.65
N MET A 781 -29.44 -8.82 16.12
CA MET A 781 -28.84 -10.17 16.12
C MET A 781 -28.82 -10.80 17.53
N SER A 782 -28.43 -12.06 17.59
CA SER A 782 -27.99 -12.78 18.78
C SER A 782 -26.68 -13.48 18.36
N VAL A 783 -25.51 -12.87 18.61
CA VAL A 783 -24.17 -13.43 18.30
C VAL A 783 -23.84 -14.56 19.29
N ASP A 784 -24.51 -15.69 19.15
CA ASP A 784 -24.33 -16.84 20.02
C ASP A 784 -22.90 -17.38 19.89
N ALA A 785 -22.15 -17.39 20.99
CA ALA A 785 -20.85 -18.06 21.09
C ALA A 785 -21.01 -19.54 21.51
N SER A 786 -22.22 -20.09 21.39
CA SER A 786 -22.54 -21.48 21.67
C SER A 786 -23.14 -22.21 20.47
N SER A 787 -22.50 -22.14 19.30
CA SER A 787 -22.48 -23.32 18.44
C SER A 787 -21.30 -24.17 18.90
N LYS A 788 -21.59 -25.20 19.71
CA LYS A 788 -20.71 -26.37 19.80
C LYS A 788 -20.66 -27.01 18.41
N GLU A 789 -19.83 -26.47 17.54
CA GLU A 789 -19.41 -27.17 16.33
C GLU A 789 -17.99 -27.67 16.58
N ALA A 790 -17.88 -29.00 16.65
CA ALA A 790 -16.61 -29.69 16.64
C ALA A 790 -15.79 -29.23 15.43
N GLY A 791 -14.56 -28.76 15.67
CA GLY A 791 -13.48 -28.58 14.68
C GLY A 791 -13.91 -28.12 13.27
N GLY A 792 -14.09 -26.81 13.06
CA GLY A 792 -14.44 -26.26 11.76
C GLY A 792 -13.24 -26.09 10.82
N PHE A 793 -13.01 -27.06 9.94
CA PHE A 793 -12.27 -26.92 8.68
C PHE A 793 -12.95 -25.86 7.77
N PRO A 794 -12.22 -25.19 6.83
CA PRO A 794 -12.81 -24.19 5.94
C PRO A 794 -14.00 -24.77 5.17
N THR A 795 -15.05 -23.96 4.97
CA THR A 795 -16.22 -24.32 4.16
C THR A 795 -15.82 -24.55 2.70
N ALA A 796 -15.35 -25.76 2.39
CA ALA A 796 -15.11 -26.23 1.04
C ALA A 796 -16.44 -26.16 0.26
N ARG A 797 -16.38 -25.66 -0.98
CA ARG A 797 -17.47 -25.76 -1.95
C ARG A 797 -17.11 -26.77 -3.01
N MET A 798 -18.12 -27.52 -3.42
CA MET A 798 -18.01 -28.62 -4.34
C MET A 798 -17.41 -28.17 -5.66
N LYS A 799 -16.38 -28.88 -6.10
CA LYS A 799 -15.74 -28.72 -7.39
C LYS A 799 -16.11 -29.88 -8.30
N PHE A 800 -16.34 -29.56 -9.57
CA PHE A 800 -16.14 -30.54 -10.62
C PHE A 800 -14.64 -30.83 -10.78
N ARG A 801 -14.25 -32.11 -10.66
CA ARG A 801 -12.90 -32.61 -10.86
C ARG A 801 -12.84 -33.39 -12.18
N PRO A 802 -12.04 -32.98 -13.16
CA PRO A 802 -11.99 -33.66 -14.45
C PRO A 802 -11.24 -35.01 -14.34
N CYS A 803 -11.55 -35.97 -15.22
CA CYS A 803 -10.84 -37.25 -15.27
C CYS A 803 -10.30 -37.60 -16.65
N ILE A 804 -9.27 -38.46 -16.68
CA ILE A 804 -8.71 -39.10 -17.86
C ILE A 804 -8.40 -40.57 -17.52
N ASP A 805 -9.26 -41.48 -17.95
CA ASP A 805 -9.02 -42.91 -17.77
C ASP A 805 -8.22 -43.46 -18.95
N ILE A 806 -7.13 -44.16 -18.66
CA ILE A 806 -6.13 -44.61 -19.64
C ILE A 806 -6.09 -46.13 -19.66
N HIS A 807 -6.34 -46.71 -20.82
CA HIS A 807 -6.24 -48.15 -21.04
C HIS A 807 -5.65 -48.46 -22.42
N ALA A 808 -4.67 -49.38 -22.46
CA ALA A 808 -3.92 -49.72 -23.67
C ALA A 808 -3.34 -48.48 -24.41
N GLY A 809 -2.78 -47.54 -23.65
CA GLY A 809 -2.15 -46.33 -24.20
C GLY A 809 -3.12 -45.29 -24.78
N GLN A 810 -4.42 -45.44 -24.54
CA GLN A 810 -5.45 -44.54 -25.07
C GLN A 810 -6.39 -44.08 -23.96
N VAL A 811 -7.04 -42.93 -24.16
CA VAL A 811 -8.09 -42.45 -23.27
C VAL A 811 -9.38 -43.22 -23.55
N LYS A 812 -9.86 -43.98 -22.56
CA LYS A 812 -11.07 -44.81 -22.69
C LYS A 812 -11.96 -44.65 -21.47
N GLN A 813 -13.26 -44.47 -21.70
CA GLN A 813 -14.26 -44.54 -20.65
C GLN A 813 -14.87 -45.94 -20.61
N ILE A 814 -14.81 -46.59 -19.44
CA ILE A 814 -15.27 -47.97 -19.25
C ILE A 814 -16.55 -48.03 -18.42
N VAL A 815 -17.34 -49.09 -18.62
CA VAL A 815 -18.41 -49.44 -17.67
C VAL A 815 -17.81 -50.23 -16.53
N GLY A 816 -18.02 -49.75 -15.31
CA GLY A 816 -17.49 -50.37 -14.12
C GLY A 816 -17.89 -51.85 -13.95
N GLY A 817 -16.92 -52.70 -13.58
CA GLY A 817 -17.12 -54.11 -13.26
C GLY A 817 -17.00 -55.07 -14.45
N THR A 818 -16.60 -54.56 -15.62
CA THR A 818 -16.46 -55.34 -16.87
C THR A 818 -15.02 -55.78 -17.17
N LEU A 819 -14.04 -55.30 -16.39
CA LEU A 819 -12.65 -55.78 -16.43
C LEU A 819 -12.55 -57.24 -15.91
N LYS A 820 -12.45 -58.20 -16.84
CA LYS A 820 -12.04 -59.59 -16.55
C LYS A 820 -10.64 -59.83 -17.14
N GLU A 821 -10.02 -60.96 -16.79
CA GLU A 821 -8.66 -61.30 -17.24
C GLU A 821 -8.54 -61.52 -18.75
N ASP A 822 -9.65 -61.82 -19.44
CA ASP A 822 -9.73 -61.86 -20.89
C ASP A 822 -10.11 -60.48 -21.45
N SER A 823 -9.24 -59.93 -22.30
CA SER A 823 -9.34 -58.60 -22.92
C SER A 823 -10.57 -58.36 -23.81
N ASP A 824 -11.36 -59.39 -24.09
CA ASP A 824 -12.52 -59.33 -24.99
C ASP A 824 -13.85 -58.96 -24.31
N SER A 825 -13.90 -58.82 -22.98
CA SER A 825 -15.14 -58.48 -22.25
C SER A 825 -15.23 -57.04 -21.72
N LEU A 826 -14.26 -56.19 -22.03
CA LEU A 826 -14.26 -54.79 -21.58
C LEU A 826 -15.35 -54.02 -22.33
N ILE A 827 -16.38 -53.58 -21.61
CA ILE A 827 -17.43 -52.73 -22.21
C ILE A 827 -16.94 -51.28 -22.11
N THR A 828 -16.54 -50.71 -23.24
CA THR A 828 -16.16 -49.30 -23.35
C THR A 828 -17.38 -48.48 -23.72
N ASN A 829 -17.63 -47.40 -22.97
CA ASN A 829 -18.60 -46.38 -23.35
C ASN A 829 -18.03 -45.50 -24.47
N PHE A 830 -16.71 -45.33 -24.50
CA PHE A 830 -16.02 -44.47 -25.46
C PHE A 830 -14.53 -44.78 -25.53
N GLU A 831 -13.96 -44.65 -26.72
CA GLU A 831 -12.53 -44.63 -26.98
C GLU A 831 -12.22 -43.32 -27.71
N ALA A 832 -11.35 -42.50 -27.12
CA ALA A 832 -10.99 -41.22 -27.71
C ALA A 832 -10.01 -41.42 -28.88
N ASN A 833 -10.22 -40.66 -29.96
CA ASN A 833 -9.23 -40.55 -31.03
C ASN A 833 -8.12 -39.53 -30.68
N GLN A 834 -8.34 -38.73 -29.65
CA GLN A 834 -7.45 -37.68 -29.17
C GLN A 834 -6.47 -38.23 -28.12
N PRO A 835 -5.23 -37.71 -28.09
CA PRO A 835 -4.25 -38.09 -27.06
C PRO A 835 -4.64 -37.57 -25.67
N SER A 836 -4.02 -38.08 -24.61
CA SER A 836 -4.30 -37.62 -23.24
C SER A 836 -3.93 -36.15 -23.02
N SER A 837 -2.91 -35.65 -23.72
CA SER A 837 -2.52 -34.24 -23.74
C SER A 837 -3.65 -33.31 -24.17
N TYR A 838 -4.48 -33.71 -25.13
CA TYR A 838 -5.62 -32.91 -25.59
C TYR A 838 -6.61 -32.63 -24.46
N PHE A 839 -6.97 -33.65 -23.66
CA PHE A 839 -7.88 -33.49 -22.54
C PHE A 839 -7.25 -32.65 -21.42
N SER A 840 -5.97 -32.88 -21.12
CA SER A 840 -5.23 -32.05 -20.16
C SER A 840 -5.16 -30.58 -20.57
N GLU A 841 -4.93 -30.29 -21.86
CA GLU A 841 -4.89 -28.93 -22.39
C GLU A 841 -6.28 -28.26 -22.36
N LEU A 842 -7.33 -29.03 -22.64
CA LEU A 842 -8.72 -28.58 -22.48
C LEU A 842 -8.99 -28.17 -21.03
N TYR A 843 -8.74 -29.07 -20.08
CA TYR A 843 -8.93 -28.79 -18.65
C TYR A 843 -8.07 -27.63 -18.16
N ARG A 844 -6.85 -27.49 -18.67
CA ARG A 844 -5.96 -26.37 -18.38
C ARG A 844 -6.50 -25.05 -18.92
N LYS A 845 -7.00 -25.04 -20.15
CA LYS A 845 -7.62 -23.87 -20.78
C LYS A 845 -8.82 -23.38 -19.97
N ASP A 846 -9.58 -24.33 -19.42
CA ASP A 846 -10.76 -24.04 -18.60
C ASP A 846 -10.45 -23.98 -17.09
N GLY A 847 -9.18 -23.93 -16.67
CA GLY A 847 -8.76 -23.71 -15.28
C GLY A 847 -9.14 -24.81 -14.28
N LEU A 848 -9.50 -26.01 -14.74
CA LEU A 848 -10.01 -27.10 -13.91
C LEU A 848 -8.86 -27.94 -13.33
N GLY A 849 -8.53 -27.71 -12.06
CA GLY A 849 -7.42 -28.38 -11.36
C GLY A 849 -7.82 -29.45 -10.34
N GLY A 850 -6.87 -30.31 -10.00
CA GLY A 850 -7.00 -31.45 -9.09
C GLY A 850 -7.97 -32.54 -9.58
N GLY A 851 -8.16 -32.61 -10.89
CA GLY A 851 -8.67 -33.80 -11.55
C GLY A 851 -7.62 -34.92 -11.59
N HIS A 852 -7.98 -36.10 -12.11
CA HIS A 852 -7.10 -37.27 -12.07
C HIS A 852 -6.92 -37.96 -13.43
N ALA A 853 -5.73 -38.51 -13.66
CA ALA A 853 -5.44 -39.44 -14.74
C ALA A 853 -5.24 -40.85 -14.16
N ILE A 854 -6.10 -41.81 -14.50
CA ILE A 854 -6.07 -43.16 -13.94
C ILE A 854 -5.58 -44.17 -14.98
N MET A 855 -4.48 -44.86 -14.66
CA MET A 855 -3.97 -45.97 -15.47
C MET A 855 -4.71 -47.27 -15.11
N LEU A 856 -5.50 -47.76 -16.06
CA LEU A 856 -6.17 -49.05 -15.97
C LEU A 856 -5.24 -50.17 -16.45
N GLY A 857 -4.18 -50.42 -15.65
CA GLY A 857 -3.14 -51.42 -15.89
C GLY A 857 -1.73 -50.80 -15.92
N ALA A 858 -0.73 -51.56 -15.47
CA ALA A 858 0.65 -51.08 -15.27
C ALA A 858 1.57 -51.26 -16.49
N ASN A 859 1.03 -51.22 -17.72
CA ASN A 859 1.84 -51.37 -18.93
C ASN A 859 2.58 -50.07 -19.29
N ALA A 860 3.65 -50.20 -20.09
CA ALA A 860 4.50 -49.07 -20.47
C ALA A 860 3.74 -48.00 -21.27
N GLU A 861 2.76 -48.41 -22.07
CA GLU A 861 1.93 -47.53 -22.90
C GLU A 861 1.03 -46.62 -22.04
N ASN A 862 0.35 -47.18 -21.03
CA ASN A 862 -0.45 -46.43 -20.07
C ASN A 862 0.42 -45.45 -19.29
N ARG A 863 1.62 -45.89 -18.86
CA ARG A 863 2.58 -45.03 -18.16
C ARG A 863 3.03 -43.86 -19.04
N ALA A 864 3.36 -44.10 -20.31
CA ALA A 864 3.73 -43.03 -21.23
C ALA A 864 2.58 -42.02 -21.44
N THR A 865 1.36 -42.53 -21.58
CA THR A 865 0.14 -41.72 -21.78
C THR A 865 -0.22 -40.90 -20.54
N ALA A 866 0.00 -41.45 -19.33
CA ALA A 866 -0.20 -40.73 -18.08
C ALA A 866 0.87 -39.64 -17.88
N LEU A 867 2.13 -39.92 -18.23
CA LEU A 867 3.21 -38.92 -18.25
C LEU A 867 2.92 -37.80 -19.24
N GLU A 868 2.36 -38.12 -20.42
CA GLU A 868 1.91 -37.13 -21.39
C GLU A 868 0.82 -36.22 -20.79
N ALA A 869 -0.18 -36.80 -20.12
CA ALA A 869 -1.28 -36.05 -19.52
C ALA A 869 -0.80 -35.04 -18.47
N VAL A 870 0.07 -35.47 -17.54
CA VAL A 870 0.55 -34.59 -16.45
C VAL A 870 1.56 -33.55 -16.94
N LYS A 871 2.33 -33.84 -18.00
CA LYS A 871 3.23 -32.86 -18.63
C LYS A 871 2.49 -31.75 -19.36
N ALA A 872 1.32 -32.05 -19.94
CA ALA A 872 0.48 -31.07 -20.62
C ALA A 872 -0.17 -30.06 -19.65
N TYR A 873 -0.45 -30.48 -18.41
CA TYR A 873 -0.93 -29.61 -17.35
C TYR A 873 -0.17 -29.81 -16.02
N PRO A 874 1.06 -29.27 -15.91
CA PRO A 874 1.87 -29.39 -14.69
C PRO A 874 1.17 -28.75 -13.49
N GLY A 875 1.04 -29.51 -12.39
CA GLY A 875 0.30 -29.14 -11.18
C GLY A 875 -1.22 -29.21 -11.32
N GLY A 876 -1.76 -29.55 -12.48
CA GLY A 876 -3.20 -29.56 -12.76
C GLY A 876 -3.88 -30.90 -12.48
N LEU A 877 -3.19 -32.01 -12.73
CA LEU A 877 -3.75 -33.36 -12.56
C LEU A 877 -3.03 -34.15 -11.47
N GLN A 878 -3.77 -35.05 -10.84
CA GLN A 878 -3.28 -36.15 -10.01
C GLN A 878 -3.11 -37.39 -10.90
N VAL A 879 -2.30 -38.36 -10.50
CA VAL A 879 -2.14 -39.61 -11.27
C VAL A 879 -2.32 -40.84 -10.39
N GLY A 880 -3.07 -41.83 -10.89
CA GLY A 880 -3.35 -43.08 -10.17
C GLY A 880 -3.23 -44.31 -11.07
N GLY A 881 -3.31 -45.49 -10.45
CA GLY A 881 -3.23 -46.78 -11.14
C GLY A 881 -1.82 -47.38 -11.11
N GLY A 882 -1.59 -48.35 -10.21
CA GLY A 882 -0.28 -49.00 -10.09
C GLY A 882 0.82 -48.12 -9.46
N ILE A 883 0.45 -47.03 -8.79
CA ILE A 883 1.38 -46.18 -8.04
C ILE A 883 1.96 -46.96 -6.85
N ASN A 884 3.27 -46.88 -6.69
CA ASN A 884 4.03 -47.47 -5.59
C ASN A 884 5.29 -46.62 -5.30
N THR A 885 6.10 -47.06 -4.33
CA THR A 885 7.31 -46.34 -3.90
C THR A 885 8.40 -46.24 -4.99
N GLU A 886 8.33 -47.04 -6.05
CA GLU A 886 9.33 -47.06 -7.12
C GLU A 886 9.00 -46.06 -8.24
N ASN A 887 7.72 -45.78 -8.49
CA ASN A 887 7.29 -44.95 -9.62
C ASN A 887 6.67 -43.60 -9.22
N ALA A 888 6.32 -43.39 -7.96
CA ALA A 888 5.60 -42.19 -7.52
C ALA A 888 6.35 -40.87 -7.81
N LEU A 889 7.67 -40.84 -7.55
CA LEU A 889 8.48 -39.62 -7.74
C LEU A 889 8.56 -39.20 -9.20
N GLU A 890 8.63 -40.14 -10.13
CA GLU A 890 8.70 -39.84 -11.56
C GLU A 890 7.49 -39.04 -12.04
N PHE A 891 6.29 -39.42 -11.59
CA PHE A 891 5.08 -38.70 -11.97
C PHE A 891 5.02 -37.30 -11.35
N LEU A 892 5.42 -37.16 -10.09
CA LEU A 892 5.51 -35.86 -9.43
C LEU A 892 6.51 -34.94 -10.12
N GLU A 893 7.68 -35.46 -10.51
CA GLU A 893 8.70 -34.73 -11.28
C GLU A 893 8.21 -34.37 -12.68
N ALA A 894 7.42 -35.24 -13.31
CA ALA A 894 6.81 -34.98 -14.61
C ALA A 894 5.70 -33.92 -14.58
N GLY A 895 5.22 -33.53 -13.40
CA GLY A 895 4.24 -32.46 -13.21
C GLY A 895 2.92 -32.90 -12.57
N ALA A 896 2.78 -34.12 -12.08
CA ALA A 896 1.61 -34.50 -11.29
C ALA A 896 1.55 -33.67 -10.00
N SER A 897 0.37 -33.18 -9.64
CA SER A 897 0.16 -32.48 -8.37
C SER A 897 0.26 -33.43 -7.18
N HIS A 898 -0.33 -34.62 -7.32
CA HIS A 898 -0.39 -35.69 -6.33
C HIS A 898 -0.28 -37.04 -7.03
N VAL A 899 0.09 -38.06 -6.26
CA VAL A 899 -0.04 -39.46 -6.64
C VAL A 899 -1.18 -40.12 -5.86
N ILE A 900 -1.99 -40.92 -6.55
CA ILE A 900 -3.14 -41.63 -6.03
C ILE A 900 -2.75 -43.09 -5.84
N VAL A 901 -2.80 -43.57 -4.60
CA VAL A 901 -2.45 -44.95 -4.25
C VAL A 901 -3.69 -45.76 -3.89
N THR A 902 -3.77 -46.97 -4.43
CA THR A 902 -4.86 -47.94 -4.21
C THR A 902 -4.30 -49.29 -3.77
N SER A 903 -4.17 -50.24 -4.70
CA SER A 903 -3.82 -51.64 -4.42
C SER A 903 -2.43 -51.85 -3.83
N PHE A 904 -1.54 -50.87 -3.87
CA PHE A 904 -0.24 -50.98 -3.19
C PHE A 904 -0.41 -50.97 -1.66
N VAL A 905 -1.24 -50.07 -1.13
CA VAL A 905 -1.53 -49.96 0.31
C VAL A 905 -2.64 -50.91 0.78
N PHE A 906 -3.41 -51.48 -0.14
CA PHE A 906 -4.38 -52.53 0.16
C PHE A 906 -3.91 -53.89 -0.35
N HIS A 907 -3.43 -54.74 0.57
CA HIS A 907 -2.91 -56.06 0.26
C HIS A 907 -3.65 -57.14 1.05
N ASP A 908 -4.05 -58.22 0.38
CA ASP A 908 -4.78 -59.34 1.01
C ASP A 908 -6.04 -58.99 1.77
N GLY A 909 -6.84 -58.07 1.21
CA GLY A 909 -8.09 -57.65 1.83
C GLY A 909 -7.90 -56.77 3.06
N LYS A 910 -6.68 -56.31 3.32
CA LYS A 910 -6.35 -55.44 4.45
C LYS A 910 -5.51 -54.26 4.01
N MET A 911 -5.59 -53.18 4.77
CA MET A 911 -4.68 -52.06 4.59
C MET A 911 -3.32 -52.39 5.22
N ASN A 912 -2.25 -52.25 4.44
CA ASN A 912 -0.88 -52.44 4.89
C ASN A 912 -0.31 -51.09 5.36
N GLN A 913 -0.26 -50.92 6.68
CA GLN A 913 0.22 -49.69 7.31
C GLN A 913 1.69 -49.38 7.02
N GLU A 914 2.55 -50.40 6.87
CA GLU A 914 3.97 -50.19 6.54
C GLU A 914 4.13 -49.60 5.14
N ARG A 915 3.35 -50.08 4.17
CA ARG A 915 3.35 -49.53 2.81
C ARG A 915 2.75 -48.14 2.73
N LEU A 916 1.74 -47.86 3.55
CA LEU A 916 1.18 -46.51 3.69
C LEU A 916 2.25 -45.55 4.25
N ALA A 917 2.90 -45.93 5.35
CA ALA A 917 3.99 -45.16 5.94
C ALA A 917 5.12 -44.92 4.95
N ALA A 918 5.54 -45.95 4.22
CA ALA A 918 6.58 -45.82 3.19
C ALA A 918 6.19 -44.84 2.06
N MET A 919 4.93 -44.82 1.64
CA MET A 919 4.44 -43.81 0.68
C MET A 919 4.48 -42.41 1.30
N VAL A 920 4.01 -42.24 2.53
CA VAL A 920 4.01 -40.94 3.23
C VAL A 920 5.43 -40.42 3.42
N ASP A 921 6.38 -41.28 3.80
CA ASP A 921 7.79 -40.91 3.96
C ASP A 921 8.43 -40.49 2.63
N LEU A 922 8.05 -41.16 1.53
CA LEU A 922 8.61 -40.89 0.20
C LEU A 922 8.08 -39.60 -0.43
N VAL A 923 6.76 -39.40 -0.45
CA VAL A 923 6.14 -38.29 -1.21
C VAL A 923 5.59 -37.18 -0.31
N GLY A 924 5.47 -37.42 0.99
CA GLY A 924 4.81 -36.53 1.93
C GLY A 924 3.29 -36.64 1.88
N LYS A 925 2.64 -36.50 3.04
CA LYS A 925 1.17 -36.47 3.17
C LYS A 925 0.52 -35.51 2.16
N SER A 926 1.09 -34.31 1.99
CA SER A 926 0.56 -33.22 1.16
C SER A 926 0.61 -33.46 -0.35
N ARG A 927 1.10 -34.63 -0.79
CA ARG A 927 1.13 -35.04 -2.21
C ARG A 927 0.57 -36.46 -2.43
N LEU A 928 -0.05 -37.03 -1.40
CA LEU A 928 -0.61 -38.38 -1.43
C LEU A 928 -2.14 -38.33 -1.38
N VAL A 929 -2.79 -39.02 -2.31
CA VAL A 929 -4.24 -39.22 -2.35
C VAL A 929 -4.52 -40.71 -2.12
N LEU A 930 -5.47 -41.02 -1.23
CA LEU A 930 -5.94 -42.40 -1.05
C LEU A 930 -7.20 -42.63 -1.87
N ASP A 931 -7.17 -43.62 -2.76
CA ASP A 931 -8.38 -44.05 -3.47
C ASP A 931 -9.04 -45.24 -2.76
N LEU A 932 -10.27 -45.00 -2.33
CA LEU A 932 -11.12 -45.89 -1.54
C LEU A 932 -12.29 -46.40 -2.38
N SER A 933 -11.99 -47.03 -3.52
CA SER A 933 -12.97 -47.72 -4.36
C SER A 933 -13.83 -48.68 -3.51
N CYS A 934 -15.15 -48.48 -3.45
CA CYS A 934 -16.01 -49.18 -2.50
C CYS A 934 -17.32 -49.71 -3.13
N ARG A 935 -17.86 -50.74 -2.49
CA ARG A 935 -19.13 -51.39 -2.86
C ARG A 935 -20.05 -51.51 -1.67
N ARG A 936 -21.36 -51.51 -1.93
CA ARG A 936 -22.37 -51.71 -0.89
C ARG A 936 -22.38 -53.19 -0.46
N ALA A 937 -22.12 -53.43 0.82
CA ALA A 937 -22.24 -54.75 1.43
C ALA A 937 -23.72 -55.16 1.57
N ALA A 938 -24.01 -56.44 1.40
CA ALA A 938 -25.36 -56.98 1.57
C ALA A 938 -25.75 -57.04 3.06
N GLY A 939 -26.95 -56.59 3.40
CA GLY A 939 -27.50 -56.65 4.76
C GLY A 939 -28.81 -55.88 4.91
N GLU A 940 -29.59 -56.21 5.95
CA GLU A 940 -30.79 -55.47 6.35
C GLU A 940 -30.39 -54.35 7.34
N GLY A 941 -30.72 -53.10 7.01
CA GLY A 941 -30.39 -51.93 7.84
C GLY A 941 -29.73 -50.79 7.06
N ARG A 942 -28.95 -49.94 7.76
CA ARG A 942 -28.22 -48.83 7.13
C ARG A 942 -27.23 -49.37 6.07
N PRO A 943 -27.11 -48.73 4.90
CA PRO A 943 -26.17 -49.16 3.88
C PRO A 943 -24.73 -49.07 4.41
N VAL A 944 -23.95 -50.14 4.22
CA VAL A 944 -22.54 -50.23 4.62
C VAL A 944 -21.71 -50.36 3.35
N TYR A 945 -20.68 -49.52 3.21
CA TYR A 945 -19.77 -49.56 2.07
C TYR A 945 -18.40 -50.06 2.51
N LYS A 946 -17.82 -51.02 1.79
CA LYS A 946 -16.47 -51.54 2.07
C LYS A 946 -15.58 -51.37 0.86
N VAL A 947 -14.30 -51.09 1.11
CA VAL A 947 -13.30 -50.94 0.07
C VAL A 947 -13.09 -52.28 -0.65
N VAL A 948 -12.99 -52.23 -1.96
CA VAL A 948 -12.72 -53.37 -2.84
C VAL A 948 -11.51 -53.09 -3.72
N THR A 949 -10.68 -54.11 -3.92
CA THR A 949 -9.45 -54.01 -4.70
C THR A 949 -9.39 -55.07 -5.80
N ASP A 950 -8.28 -55.14 -6.52
CA ASP A 950 -8.04 -56.09 -7.60
C ASP A 950 -9.15 -56.04 -8.66
N ARG A 951 -9.34 -54.86 -9.26
CA ARG A 951 -10.42 -54.59 -10.23
C ARG A 951 -11.82 -54.80 -9.63
N TRP A 952 -11.96 -54.44 -8.35
CA TRP A 952 -13.19 -54.49 -7.55
C TRP A 952 -13.74 -55.89 -7.25
N GLN A 953 -12.88 -56.91 -7.37
CA GLN A 953 -13.23 -58.32 -7.17
C GLN A 953 -12.94 -58.78 -5.74
N LYS A 954 -11.93 -58.20 -5.08
CA LYS A 954 -11.51 -58.60 -3.72
C LYS A 954 -12.04 -57.62 -2.69
N TRP A 955 -12.86 -58.11 -1.76
CA TRP A 955 -13.33 -57.31 -0.62
C TRP A 955 -12.23 -57.12 0.40
N THR A 956 -12.20 -55.94 1.02
CA THR A 956 -11.35 -55.65 2.17
C THR A 956 -12.18 -55.58 3.46
N ASP A 957 -11.50 -55.64 4.60
CA ASP A 957 -12.11 -55.43 5.91
C ASP A 957 -12.40 -53.94 6.22
N LEU A 958 -11.93 -53.02 5.38
CA LEU A 958 -12.04 -51.58 5.61
C LEU A 958 -13.42 -51.06 5.18
N GLU A 959 -14.19 -50.56 6.16
CA GLU A 959 -15.45 -49.85 5.95
C GLU A 959 -15.19 -48.37 5.65
N VAL A 960 -15.95 -47.79 4.70
CA VAL A 960 -15.93 -46.34 4.47
C VAL A 960 -16.95 -45.70 5.40
N ASN A 961 -16.46 -45.12 6.50
CA ASN A 961 -17.26 -44.40 7.49
C ASN A 961 -16.47 -43.22 8.11
N GLU A 962 -17.11 -42.41 8.95
CA GLU A 962 -16.51 -41.22 9.56
C GLU A 962 -15.22 -41.53 10.34
N GLU A 963 -15.19 -42.62 11.11
CA GLU A 963 -14.03 -43.00 11.93
C GLU A 963 -12.82 -43.35 11.06
N THR A 964 -13.04 -44.19 10.04
CA THR A 964 -12.00 -44.58 9.09
C THR A 964 -11.50 -43.40 8.25
N LEU A 965 -12.39 -42.52 7.78
CA LEU A 965 -11.99 -41.31 7.06
C LEU A 965 -11.13 -40.40 7.95
N LYS A 966 -11.46 -40.29 9.24
CA LYS A 966 -10.69 -39.49 10.20
C LYS A 966 -9.32 -40.06 10.53
N GLU A 967 -9.20 -41.38 10.62
CA GLU A 967 -7.91 -42.05 10.80
C GLU A 967 -7.03 -41.86 9.57
N LEU A 968 -7.53 -42.20 8.38
CA LEU A 968 -6.76 -42.16 7.14
C LEU A 968 -6.39 -40.74 6.71
N ALA A 969 -7.16 -39.74 7.12
CA ALA A 969 -6.85 -38.33 6.86
C ALA A 969 -5.57 -37.86 7.54
N GLN A 970 -5.00 -38.64 8.46
CA GLN A 970 -3.68 -38.35 9.05
C GLN A 970 -2.54 -38.66 8.07
N HIS A 971 -2.79 -39.50 7.06
CA HIS A 971 -1.78 -40.05 6.16
C HIS A 971 -1.88 -39.55 4.71
N CYS A 972 -2.94 -38.83 4.33
CA CYS A 972 -3.11 -38.29 2.97
C CYS A 972 -3.67 -36.86 2.97
N ASP A 973 -3.54 -36.17 1.83
CA ASP A 973 -4.06 -34.81 1.63
C ASP A 973 -5.50 -34.82 1.13
N GLU A 974 -5.91 -35.85 0.40
CA GLU A 974 -7.23 -35.97 -0.21
C GLU A 974 -7.66 -37.45 -0.37
N PHE A 975 -8.98 -37.68 -0.39
CA PHE A 975 -9.58 -38.96 -0.75
C PHE A 975 -10.20 -38.92 -2.15
N LEU A 976 -10.02 -39.99 -2.91
CA LEU A 976 -10.79 -40.27 -4.12
C LEU A 976 -11.67 -41.50 -3.86
N VAL A 977 -12.98 -41.39 -4.03
CA VAL A 977 -13.90 -42.49 -3.69
C VAL A 977 -14.70 -42.89 -4.91
N HIS A 978 -14.35 -44.05 -5.47
CA HIS A 978 -15.10 -44.66 -6.57
C HIS A 978 -16.29 -45.48 -6.04
N ALA A 979 -17.51 -45.09 -6.42
CA ALA A 979 -18.74 -45.81 -6.15
C ALA A 979 -18.96 -46.90 -7.20
N VAL A 980 -18.28 -48.02 -7.01
CA VAL A 980 -18.13 -49.10 -8.00
C VAL A 980 -19.47 -49.61 -8.54
N ASP A 981 -20.51 -49.68 -7.71
CA ASP A 981 -21.79 -50.27 -8.11
C ASP A 981 -22.52 -49.42 -9.17
N VAL A 982 -22.18 -48.13 -9.32
CA VAL A 982 -22.77 -47.19 -10.30
C VAL A 982 -21.77 -46.61 -11.30
N GLU A 983 -20.48 -46.90 -11.14
CA GLU A 983 -19.39 -46.35 -11.96
C GLU A 983 -19.53 -46.70 -13.46
N GLY A 984 -19.43 -45.68 -14.31
CA GLY A 984 -19.58 -45.82 -15.77
C GLY A 984 -20.98 -46.21 -16.26
N LYS A 985 -21.97 -46.41 -15.38
CA LYS A 985 -23.34 -46.83 -15.76
C LYS A 985 -24.29 -45.68 -16.08
N MET A 986 -23.94 -44.45 -15.69
CA MET A 986 -24.80 -43.27 -15.84
C MET A 986 -26.21 -43.48 -15.27
N SER A 987 -26.32 -44.23 -14.16
CA SER A 987 -27.59 -44.67 -13.56
C SER A 987 -28.05 -43.82 -12.36
N GLY A 988 -27.31 -42.78 -12.00
CA GLY A 988 -27.51 -41.99 -10.78
C GLY A 988 -26.47 -42.31 -9.70
N ILE A 989 -26.43 -41.45 -8.68
CA ILE A 989 -25.43 -41.47 -7.60
C ILE A 989 -25.84 -42.39 -6.44
N GLU A 990 -24.85 -42.82 -5.64
CA GLU A 990 -25.05 -43.52 -4.37
C GLU A 990 -25.20 -42.50 -3.23
N GLU A 991 -26.42 -41.99 -3.04
CA GLU A 991 -26.72 -40.92 -2.06
C GLU A 991 -26.23 -41.22 -0.63
N PRO A 992 -26.45 -42.42 -0.06
CA PRO A 992 -25.99 -42.70 1.30
C PRO A 992 -24.47 -42.70 1.44
N LEU A 993 -23.75 -43.04 0.36
CA LEU A 993 -22.29 -42.93 0.34
C LEU A 993 -21.87 -41.46 0.40
N VAL A 994 -22.51 -40.58 -0.39
CA VAL A 994 -22.21 -39.15 -0.40
C VAL A 994 -22.41 -38.52 0.99
N GLU A 995 -23.47 -38.89 1.71
CA GLU A 995 -23.71 -38.44 3.09
C GLU A 995 -22.57 -38.85 4.03
N VAL A 996 -22.04 -40.07 3.89
CA VAL A 996 -20.87 -40.52 4.66
C VAL A 996 -19.63 -39.71 4.28
N LEU A 997 -19.39 -39.47 2.99
CA LEU A 997 -18.23 -38.68 2.54
C LEU A 997 -18.27 -37.23 3.04
N ALA A 998 -19.46 -36.68 3.27
CA ALA A 998 -19.62 -35.36 3.88
C ALA A 998 -18.95 -35.25 5.26
N THR A 999 -18.69 -36.36 5.95
CA THR A 999 -18.02 -36.40 7.26
C THR A 999 -16.49 -36.35 7.18
N SER A 1000 -15.91 -36.44 5.98
CA SER A 1000 -14.45 -36.41 5.79
C SER A 1000 -13.83 -35.12 6.35
N PRO A 1001 -12.71 -35.20 7.11
CA PRO A 1001 -12.03 -34.02 7.62
C PRO A 1001 -11.09 -33.34 6.59
N ILE A 1002 -10.80 -34.02 5.48
CA ILE A 1002 -9.97 -33.52 4.38
C ILE A 1002 -10.75 -33.60 3.06
N PRO A 1003 -10.31 -32.90 1.99
CA PRO A 1003 -10.98 -32.96 0.69
C PRO A 1003 -11.29 -34.38 0.24
N VAL A 1004 -12.47 -34.57 -0.33
CA VAL A 1004 -12.92 -35.86 -0.86
C VAL A 1004 -13.65 -35.66 -2.17
N THR A 1005 -13.25 -36.46 -3.16
CA THR A 1005 -13.86 -36.47 -4.50
C THR A 1005 -14.65 -37.76 -4.71
N TYR A 1006 -15.94 -37.63 -5.00
CA TYR A 1006 -16.84 -38.73 -5.36
C TYR A 1006 -16.77 -39.01 -6.87
N ALA A 1007 -16.62 -40.28 -7.25
CA ALA A 1007 -16.60 -40.72 -8.64
C ALA A 1007 -17.55 -41.90 -8.85
N GLY A 1008 -18.54 -41.75 -9.74
CA GLY A 1008 -19.42 -42.85 -10.16
C GLY A 1008 -20.88 -42.44 -10.39
N GLY A 1009 -21.52 -42.99 -11.43
CA GLY A 1009 -22.98 -42.90 -11.60
C GLY A 1009 -23.57 -41.56 -12.08
N ILE A 1010 -22.82 -40.45 -12.00
CA ILE A 1010 -23.29 -39.12 -12.41
C ILE A 1010 -23.70 -39.10 -13.89
N ARG A 1011 -24.92 -38.64 -14.17
CA ARG A 1011 -25.50 -38.59 -15.53
C ARG A 1011 -26.02 -37.22 -15.93
N SER A 1012 -26.15 -36.29 -14.98
CA SER A 1012 -26.77 -34.98 -15.18
C SER A 1012 -26.29 -33.94 -14.19
N LEU A 1013 -26.56 -32.66 -14.45
CA LEU A 1013 -26.34 -31.57 -13.49
C LEU A 1013 -27.24 -31.69 -12.24
N GLU A 1014 -28.37 -32.39 -12.33
CA GLU A 1014 -29.22 -32.66 -11.16
C GLU A 1014 -28.50 -33.56 -10.15
N ASP A 1015 -27.75 -34.56 -10.62
CA ASP A 1015 -26.94 -35.40 -9.74
C ASP A 1015 -25.82 -34.59 -9.06
N MET A 1016 -25.22 -33.62 -9.78
CA MET A 1016 -24.25 -32.70 -9.20
C MET A 1016 -24.88 -31.85 -8.08
N GLU A 1017 -26.11 -31.40 -8.25
CA GLU A 1017 -26.85 -30.65 -7.24
C GLU A 1017 -27.24 -31.52 -6.03
N ARG A 1018 -27.56 -32.80 -6.26
CA ARG A 1018 -27.80 -33.77 -5.18
C ARG A 1018 -26.52 -34.04 -4.39
N ILE A 1019 -25.38 -34.24 -5.05
CA ILE A 1019 -24.09 -34.39 -4.37
C ILE A 1019 -23.76 -33.14 -3.57
N ARG A 1020 -23.98 -31.94 -4.15
CA ARG A 1020 -23.78 -30.66 -3.45
C ARG A 1020 -24.61 -30.58 -2.17
N THR A 1021 -25.86 -31.01 -2.24
CA THR A 1021 -26.81 -30.97 -1.11
C THR A 1021 -26.45 -31.99 -0.03
N LEU A 1022 -26.30 -33.26 -0.41
CA LEU A 1022 -26.02 -34.36 0.52
C LEU A 1022 -24.60 -34.31 1.10
N GLY A 1023 -23.64 -33.84 0.29
CA GLY A 1023 -22.25 -33.63 0.67
C GLY A 1023 -22.01 -32.36 1.49
N SER A 1024 -23.07 -31.58 1.80
CA SER A 1024 -22.98 -30.27 2.45
C SER A 1024 -22.01 -29.31 1.76
N GLY A 1025 -21.90 -29.41 0.44
CA GLY A 1025 -20.94 -28.66 -0.38
C GLY A 1025 -19.49 -29.09 -0.23
N ARG A 1026 -19.15 -30.08 0.60
CA ARG A 1026 -17.77 -30.48 0.90
C ARG A 1026 -17.22 -31.62 0.05
N VAL A 1027 -18.11 -32.33 -0.65
CA VAL A 1027 -17.76 -33.47 -1.50
C VAL A 1027 -17.66 -33.00 -2.94
N ASP A 1028 -16.45 -33.07 -3.49
CA ASP A 1028 -16.19 -32.80 -4.91
C ASP A 1028 -16.72 -33.96 -5.77
N ALA A 1029 -16.90 -33.74 -7.07
CA ALA A 1029 -17.37 -34.80 -7.96
C ALA A 1029 -16.63 -34.88 -9.29
N THR A 1030 -16.45 -36.12 -9.75
CA THR A 1030 -15.90 -36.46 -11.05
C THR A 1030 -16.98 -36.96 -12.00
N ILE A 1031 -17.00 -36.42 -13.22
CA ILE A 1031 -17.86 -36.88 -14.30
C ILE A 1031 -16.98 -37.38 -15.44
N GLY A 1032 -17.10 -38.67 -15.77
CA GLY A 1032 -16.44 -39.29 -16.92
C GLY A 1032 -17.43 -39.53 -18.07
N SER A 1033 -17.87 -40.78 -18.22
CA SER A 1033 -18.68 -41.30 -19.33
C SER A 1033 -19.92 -40.48 -19.75
N ALA A 1034 -20.48 -39.66 -18.86
CA ALA A 1034 -21.65 -38.83 -19.19
C ALA A 1034 -21.30 -37.61 -20.06
N LEU A 1035 -20.04 -37.16 -20.07
CA LEU A 1035 -19.60 -35.97 -20.79
C LEU A 1035 -19.54 -36.22 -22.31
N ASP A 1036 -19.95 -35.23 -23.08
CA ASP A 1036 -19.89 -35.22 -24.55
C ASP A 1036 -18.46 -35.35 -25.11
N ILE A 1037 -17.46 -34.81 -24.42
CA ILE A 1037 -16.03 -35.00 -24.75
C ILE A 1037 -15.59 -36.48 -24.63
N PHE A 1038 -16.40 -37.30 -23.96
CA PHE A 1038 -16.26 -38.75 -23.88
C PHE A 1038 -17.46 -39.50 -24.50
N GLY A 1039 -18.16 -38.90 -25.47
CA GLY A 1039 -19.26 -39.53 -26.20
C GLY A 1039 -20.59 -39.61 -25.46
N GLY A 1040 -20.69 -39.01 -24.27
CA GLY A 1040 -21.93 -38.88 -23.50
C GLY A 1040 -22.84 -37.75 -23.99
N LYS A 1041 -23.92 -37.48 -23.24
CA LYS A 1041 -24.94 -36.47 -23.61
C LYS A 1041 -24.87 -35.19 -22.78
N LEU A 1042 -24.15 -35.20 -21.66
CA LEU A 1042 -23.98 -34.04 -20.81
C LEU A 1042 -22.89 -33.15 -21.41
N LEU A 1043 -23.24 -31.92 -21.78
CA LEU A 1043 -22.28 -31.02 -22.40
C LEU A 1043 -21.20 -30.62 -21.38
N TYR A 1044 -19.94 -30.84 -21.72
CA TYR A 1044 -18.79 -30.41 -20.92
C TYR A 1044 -18.87 -28.93 -20.59
N ASP A 1045 -19.18 -28.09 -21.57
CA ASP A 1045 -19.36 -26.64 -21.39
C ASP A 1045 -20.41 -26.30 -20.32
N ASP A 1046 -21.47 -27.09 -20.19
CA ASP A 1046 -22.51 -26.82 -19.18
C ASP A 1046 -22.06 -27.26 -17.78
N VAL A 1047 -21.23 -28.30 -17.68
CA VAL A 1047 -20.57 -28.68 -16.43
C VAL A 1047 -19.52 -27.65 -16.03
N VAL A 1048 -18.77 -27.09 -16.99
CA VAL A 1048 -17.82 -25.99 -16.75
C VAL A 1048 -18.55 -24.74 -16.29
N LYS A 1049 -19.66 -24.36 -16.95
CA LYS A 1049 -20.52 -23.25 -16.49
C LYS A 1049 -21.10 -23.52 -15.12
N TRP A 1050 -21.52 -24.75 -14.82
CA TRP A 1050 -22.01 -25.14 -13.50
C TRP A 1050 -20.91 -25.02 -12.44
N HIS A 1051 -19.71 -25.54 -12.73
CA HIS A 1051 -18.53 -25.42 -11.88
C HIS A 1051 -18.24 -23.97 -11.59
N TYR A 1052 -18.12 -23.14 -12.63
CA TYR A 1052 -17.86 -21.73 -12.45
C TYR A 1052 -19.01 -20.99 -11.78
N LYS A 1053 -20.27 -21.34 -12.00
CA LYS A 1053 -21.39 -20.76 -11.23
C LYS A 1053 -21.29 -21.08 -9.73
N GLU A 1054 -20.89 -22.31 -9.38
CA GLU A 1054 -20.62 -22.71 -7.99
C GLU A 1054 -19.36 -22.01 -7.43
N GLN A 1055 -18.35 -21.76 -8.29
CA GLN A 1055 -17.17 -20.95 -8.01
C GLN A 1055 -17.36 -19.43 -8.26
N GLU A 1056 -18.53 -18.93 -8.68
CA GLU A 1056 -18.79 -17.50 -8.98
C GLU A 1056 -19.78 -16.91 -7.99
N SER A 1057 -20.61 -17.77 -7.40
CA SER A 1057 -21.03 -17.54 -6.03
C SER A 1057 -19.80 -17.46 -5.07
N ASP A 1058 -18.57 -17.71 -5.58
CA ASP A 1058 -17.28 -17.28 -5.05
C ASP A 1058 -16.65 -16.06 -5.77
N PRO A 1059 -16.54 -14.91 -5.11
CA PRO A 1059 -15.76 -13.75 -5.60
C PRO A 1059 -14.24 -13.89 -5.42
N ARG A 1060 -13.65 -15.10 -5.50
CA ARG A 1060 -12.20 -15.33 -5.27
C ARG A 1060 -11.44 -15.88 -6.48
N GLU A 1061 -12.04 -16.67 -7.37
CA GLU A 1061 -11.25 -17.37 -8.41
C GLU A 1061 -11.10 -16.65 -9.75
N SER A 1062 -11.86 -15.60 -10.01
CA SER A 1062 -11.67 -14.75 -11.20
C SER A 1062 -10.56 -13.70 -11.10
N ALA A 1063 -9.70 -13.84 -10.10
CA ALA A 1063 -8.63 -12.89 -9.82
C ALA A 1063 -7.29 -13.60 -9.62
N LYS A 1064 -7.11 -14.76 -10.28
CA LYS A 1064 -5.79 -15.33 -10.53
C LYS A 1064 -5.39 -15.06 -11.95
#